data_AF-A0A3M1EA32-F1
#
_entry.id   AF-A0A3M1EA32-F1
#
_cell.length_a   1.000
_cell.length_b   1.000
_cell.length_c   1.000
_cell.angle_alpha   90.00
_cell.angle_beta   90.00
_cell.angle_gamma   90.00
#
_symmetry.space_group_name_H-M   'P 1'
#
loop_
_entity.id
_entity.type
_entity.pdbx_description
1 polymer ?
#
loop_
_entity_poly.entity_id
_entity_poly.type
_entity_poly.pdbx_seq_one_letter_code
_entity_poly.pdbx_strand_id
1 'polypeptide(L)'
;MSDDRVHSVRAPVPGRCCILRGVLPPLVAGLLLAGASGCRRDEPAIPKAEASARATTASPSSPPPAVGRDDAGADSRPFVDVTEQAGIKHRHHKPQLDHKLDNINAWVSSVGAAAAAGDFDHDGWVDLYVTDSRKGYPNHLYRNNGDGTFRDVAWEAGVAKLNGDQGTSMDCVWADVDNDGWIDLYVVRWGRDVLFRNRGDGTFEDVTDRLFRRRDGSPGMPWANGNAVVVFDYDLDGRLDIYVGNYFDEVDLWHLPHTRIMHDDFEKARNGGRNYLFHQKPDGRFEEVAASLGVDDPGWTLAVGAADVNNDGYPDLYCADDFGPDQLFLNNRDGTFRNVTEEAIGFDTKKGMNVDFGDFNNDGWLDIYVTNITTAEYLQEGNMLWHNNGPDDEGGVSFTDISLETGTYDGGWGWGAKFFDYDNDGDLDLIAMNGFISAGEGNYWYDLASWTVTGSDPADAANWPAIGNRSFSGYEPTRVWRNEGLNTFTEQAEALGLAVKRDGRGVVVFDYDNDGDLDIFMANQDQPPNLFNNRIGTENHWLIVRLETDPATGVNRDGIGTRVTAVTDAGVKIRERDGGNGYSSQSDPRLHFGLGKDTVVRLLEVRWPDGGLQYLENVPADQILTIHQDKTHYAERLALKIGPPKPWKRRTTEEERNRPHIDPAKVDALLTEMEAKLRGGLSGFSLASMYRKKCAYYGKHDRAVAFFQRMVEADPADYRARVELACALVDKIPTCGGIAAVVSKGRLARKSLDQLDAVIGTHPDLWVAYYCRAMNHLHWPRALRHSDDAVRDFTRCIALQEQQRLNPPPAYFVRAYLGLGDAYAKMKEYDKARKSWRRALALFPNHPELVRRLDIDDDAELLAFVESQRSLEQPIDTSLSFLDRPTGAADAGPSSR
;
A
#
# COMPACT_ATOMS: atom_id res chain seq x y z
N MET A 1 -4.54 27.89 -61.63
CA MET A 1 -4.36 26.64 -62.40
C MET A 1 -5.22 25.62 -61.67
N SER A 2 -6.51 25.53 -62.02
CA SER A 2 -7.09 24.84 -63.19
C SER A 2 -7.24 23.33 -62.92
N ASP A 3 -8.39 22.69 -63.13
CA ASP A 3 -9.71 23.17 -63.58
C ASP A 3 -10.77 22.08 -63.30
N ASP A 4 -12.06 22.47 -63.27
CA ASP A 4 -13.25 21.79 -63.85
C ASP A 4 -13.49 20.24 -63.74
N ARG A 5 -14.71 19.66 -63.78
CA ARG A 5 -16.12 20.14 -63.76
C ARG A 5 -17.08 18.97 -63.44
N VAL A 6 -18.10 19.26 -62.64
CA VAL A 6 -19.55 19.15 -62.96
C VAL A 6 -20.05 18.00 -63.86
N HIS A 7 -21.03 17.23 -63.34
CA HIS A 7 -22.31 17.00 -64.05
C HIS A 7 -23.48 16.82 -63.07
N SER A 8 -24.67 17.25 -63.51
CA SER A 8 -25.93 17.27 -62.73
C SER A 8 -27.14 17.00 -63.64
N VAL A 9 -28.36 16.95 -63.06
CA VAL A 9 -29.71 17.25 -63.65
C VAL A 9 -30.77 16.10 -63.67
N ARG A 10 -31.73 16.20 -62.72
CA ARG A 10 -33.23 16.01 -62.76
C ARG A 10 -33.94 14.68 -63.17
N ALA A 11 -34.65 14.07 -62.19
CA ALA A 11 -36.14 13.92 -62.00
C ALA A 11 -37.08 13.35 -63.14
N PRO A 12 -38.43 13.15 -63.00
CA PRO A 12 -39.37 13.17 -61.83
C PRO A 12 -40.59 12.13 -61.79
N VAL A 13 -41.23 11.87 -60.61
CA VAL A 13 -42.64 11.35 -60.30
C VAL A 13 -43.29 10.13 -61.05
N PRO A 14 -44.53 9.62 -60.72
CA PRO A 14 -45.36 9.61 -59.49
C PRO A 14 -46.01 8.24 -59.10
N GLY A 15 -46.68 8.16 -57.93
CA GLY A 15 -47.68 7.12 -57.61
C GLY A 15 -48.61 7.48 -56.42
N ARG A 16 -49.94 7.38 -56.58
CA ARG A 16 -50.98 7.66 -55.54
C ARG A 16 -52.18 6.72 -55.69
N CYS A 17 -52.74 6.25 -54.55
CA CYS A 17 -54.18 6.03 -54.27
C CYS A 17 -54.32 5.69 -52.76
N CYS A 18 -55.07 6.43 -51.92
CA CYS A 18 -56.54 6.46 -51.74
C CYS A 18 -57.09 5.21 -51.02
N ILE A 19 -57.98 5.25 -50.02
CA ILE A 19 -58.84 6.31 -49.40
C ILE A 19 -59.24 5.83 -47.97
N LEU A 20 -59.53 6.65 -46.92
CA LEU A 20 -60.87 7.16 -46.56
C LEU A 20 -60.84 8.24 -45.41
N ARG A 21 -61.54 8.05 -44.26
CA ARG A 21 -61.82 8.98 -43.13
C ARG A 21 -62.20 8.16 -41.86
N GLY A 22 -62.19 8.63 -40.61
CA GLY A 22 -61.76 9.92 -40.02
C GLY A 22 -62.39 10.21 -38.62
N VAL A 23 -62.20 11.45 -38.12
CA VAL A 23 -63.01 12.22 -37.12
C VAL A 23 -62.80 12.02 -35.58
N LEU A 24 -62.47 13.18 -34.96
CA LEU A 24 -62.46 13.73 -33.57
C LEU A 24 -63.77 13.59 -32.71
N PRO A 25 -63.90 14.07 -31.43
CA PRO A 25 -62.97 14.32 -30.30
C PRO A 25 -63.51 13.84 -28.89
N PRO A 26 -63.52 14.56 -27.70
CA PRO A 26 -63.01 14.01 -26.43
C PRO A 26 -63.94 14.21 -25.17
N LEU A 27 -63.34 14.28 -23.95
CA LEU A 27 -63.80 14.92 -22.67
C LEU A 27 -64.44 14.08 -21.51
N VAL A 28 -63.70 14.01 -20.39
CA VAL A 28 -64.02 14.50 -19.01
C VAL A 28 -65.15 13.89 -18.14
N ALA A 29 -64.89 13.92 -16.82
CA ALA A 29 -65.73 13.67 -15.62
C ALA A 29 -65.94 12.21 -15.19
N GLY A 30 -66.10 11.88 -13.89
CA GLY A 30 -65.97 12.70 -12.67
C GLY A 30 -66.94 12.29 -11.55
N LEU A 31 -66.46 12.36 -10.29
CA LEU A 31 -67.21 12.50 -9.02
C LEU A 31 -68.10 11.35 -8.45
N LEU A 32 -67.62 10.83 -7.30
CA LEU A 32 -68.26 10.90 -5.95
C LEU A 32 -69.46 10.01 -5.47
N LEU A 33 -69.31 9.63 -4.18
CA LEU A 33 -70.29 9.54 -3.07
C LEU A 33 -71.01 8.21 -2.69
N ALA A 34 -70.52 7.67 -1.56
CA ALA A 34 -71.24 7.57 -0.26
C ALA A 34 -72.07 6.32 0.14
N GLY A 35 -72.00 6.04 1.46
CA GLY A 35 -72.96 5.24 2.23
C GLY A 35 -72.34 4.00 2.92
N ALA A 36 -72.35 3.76 4.23
CA ALA A 36 -72.51 4.51 5.51
C ALA A 36 -72.85 3.45 6.60
N SER A 37 -72.75 3.82 7.89
CA SER A 37 -73.10 3.02 9.10
C SER A 37 -72.00 2.05 9.60
N GLY A 38 -71.71 1.94 10.90
CA GLY A 38 -72.25 2.65 12.07
C GLY A 38 -71.45 2.35 13.36
N CYS A 39 -71.61 3.17 14.40
CA CYS A 39 -70.75 3.18 15.60
C CYS A 39 -71.17 2.18 16.71
N ARG A 40 -70.22 1.63 17.49
CA ARG A 40 -69.98 1.97 18.94
C ARG A 40 -69.10 0.97 19.73
N ARG A 41 -68.06 1.52 20.36
CA ARG A 41 -67.59 1.38 21.77
C ARG A 41 -67.01 0.07 22.38
N ASP A 42 -65.81 0.28 22.94
CA ASP A 42 -65.27 -0.13 24.25
C ASP A 42 -64.79 -1.60 24.49
N GLU A 43 -63.46 -1.79 24.35
CA GLU A 43 -62.46 -2.48 25.22
C GLU A 43 -62.75 -3.84 25.95
N PRO A 44 -61.71 -4.59 26.41
CA PRO A 44 -60.39 -4.86 25.79
C PRO A 44 -59.95 -6.36 25.92
N ALA A 45 -58.97 -6.82 25.14
CA ALA A 45 -57.99 -7.86 25.54
C ALA A 45 -56.95 -8.15 24.43
N ILE A 46 -55.66 -8.15 24.78
CA ILE A 46 -54.57 -8.75 23.98
C ILE A 46 -54.35 -10.18 24.50
N PRO A 47 -54.24 -11.19 23.63
CA PRO A 47 -52.98 -11.93 23.57
C PRO A 47 -52.51 -12.27 22.15
N LYS A 48 -51.26 -11.86 21.88
CA LYS A 48 -50.25 -12.42 20.95
C LYS A 48 -50.69 -13.51 19.95
N ALA A 49 -50.51 -13.21 18.65
CA ALA A 49 -49.90 -14.13 17.69
C ALA A 49 -49.24 -13.35 16.53
N GLU A 50 -48.03 -13.75 16.18
CA GLU A 50 -47.40 -13.76 14.84
C GLU A 50 -47.65 -12.58 13.87
N ALA A 51 -46.60 -11.77 13.67
CA ALA A 51 -46.40 -10.98 12.46
C ALA A 51 -45.18 -11.55 11.71
N SER A 52 -45.43 -12.50 10.81
CA SER A 52 -44.45 -13.01 9.84
C SER A 52 -44.90 -12.58 8.44
N ALA A 53 -44.28 -11.51 7.94
CA ALA A 53 -44.29 -11.10 6.53
C ALA A 53 -43.39 -9.85 6.35
N ARG A 54 -42.07 -10.02 6.34
CA ARG A 54 -41.19 -9.04 5.65
C ARG A 54 -41.23 -9.40 4.16
N ALA A 55 -41.69 -8.48 3.32
CA ALA A 55 -41.58 -8.63 1.87
C ALA A 55 -40.12 -8.36 1.47
N THR A 56 -39.54 -9.25 0.67
CA THR A 56 -38.12 -9.21 0.30
C THR A 56 -37.87 -8.23 -0.86
N THR A 57 -37.03 -7.22 -0.63
CA THR A 57 -36.50 -6.29 -1.64
C THR A 57 -35.16 -6.74 -2.25
N ALA A 58 -34.79 -8.00 -2.03
CA ALA A 58 -33.59 -8.61 -2.60
C ALA A 58 -33.98 -9.84 -3.43
N SER A 59 -33.27 -10.03 -4.53
CA SER A 59 -33.51 -11.13 -5.47
C SER A 59 -32.31 -12.07 -5.46
N PRO A 60 -32.50 -13.37 -5.12
CA PRO A 60 -31.45 -14.36 -5.29
C PRO A 60 -31.31 -14.69 -6.77
N SER A 61 -30.10 -14.58 -7.33
CA SER A 61 -29.74 -15.31 -8.55
C SER A 61 -29.06 -16.62 -8.15
N SER A 62 -29.56 -17.74 -8.66
CA SER A 62 -28.76 -18.97 -8.64
C SER A 62 -27.58 -18.75 -9.58
N PRO A 63 -26.34 -19.05 -9.17
CA PRO A 63 -25.21 -18.97 -10.09
C PRO A 63 -25.48 -19.83 -11.32
N PRO A 64 -25.00 -19.43 -12.52
CA PRO A 64 -25.00 -20.31 -13.67
C PRO A 64 -24.29 -21.63 -13.30
N PRO A 65 -24.66 -22.78 -13.89
CA PRO A 65 -23.98 -24.03 -13.59
C PRO A 65 -22.49 -23.88 -13.91
N ALA A 66 -21.64 -24.02 -12.88
CA ALA A 66 -20.20 -23.83 -12.97
C ALA A 66 -19.65 -24.47 -14.25
N VAL A 67 -18.81 -23.71 -14.97
CA VAL A 67 -18.21 -24.17 -16.23
C VAL A 67 -17.55 -25.53 -15.96
N GLY A 68 -17.92 -26.52 -16.77
CA GLY A 68 -17.62 -27.92 -16.47
C GLY A 68 -16.13 -28.12 -16.21
N ARG A 69 -15.79 -28.63 -15.02
CA ARG A 69 -14.42 -28.97 -14.62
C ARG A 69 -13.86 -30.05 -15.56
N ASP A 70 -13.32 -29.63 -16.70
CA ASP A 70 -12.66 -30.51 -17.65
C ASP A 70 -11.34 -30.97 -17.02
N ASP A 71 -11.35 -32.21 -16.52
CA ASP A 71 -10.19 -32.97 -16.00
C ASP A 71 -9.17 -33.25 -17.13
N ALA A 72 -8.57 -32.19 -17.66
CA ALA A 72 -7.69 -32.19 -18.82
C ALA A 72 -6.23 -31.88 -18.45
N GLY A 73 -5.68 -32.59 -17.45
CA GLY A 73 -4.25 -32.81 -17.34
C GLY A 73 -3.48 -32.05 -16.25
N ALA A 74 -3.58 -32.55 -15.02
CA ALA A 74 -2.45 -32.67 -14.09
C ALA A 74 -1.63 -31.40 -13.76
N ASP A 75 -2.31 -30.30 -13.46
CA ASP A 75 -1.77 -29.27 -12.55
C ASP A 75 -2.53 -29.35 -11.22
N SER A 76 -1.82 -29.61 -10.12
CA SER A 76 -2.39 -29.75 -8.79
C SER A 76 -2.15 -28.52 -7.91
N ARG A 77 -1.88 -27.37 -8.52
CA ARG A 77 -1.67 -26.10 -7.83
C ARG A 77 -3.01 -25.45 -7.45
N PRO A 78 -3.09 -24.79 -6.28
CA PRO A 78 -4.24 -23.98 -5.84
C PRO A 78 -4.75 -23.00 -6.88
N PHE A 79 -3.86 -22.17 -7.45
CA PHE A 79 -4.17 -21.27 -8.55
C PHE A 79 -3.56 -21.78 -9.84
N VAL A 80 -4.37 -21.81 -10.91
CA VAL A 80 -3.95 -22.29 -12.23
C VAL A 80 -3.94 -21.13 -13.21
N ASP A 81 -2.81 -20.89 -13.87
CA ASP A 81 -2.70 -19.90 -14.94
C ASP A 81 -3.52 -20.38 -16.15
N VAL A 82 -4.63 -19.70 -16.41
CA VAL A 82 -5.57 -19.97 -17.52
C VAL A 82 -5.46 -18.93 -18.64
N THR A 83 -4.49 -18.01 -18.59
CA THR A 83 -4.40 -16.84 -19.49
C THR A 83 -4.60 -17.18 -20.98
N GLU A 84 -3.89 -18.20 -21.48
CA GLU A 84 -4.00 -18.62 -22.88
C GLU A 84 -5.33 -19.34 -23.19
N GLN A 85 -5.84 -20.12 -22.22
CA GLN A 85 -7.10 -20.87 -22.32
C GLN A 85 -8.30 -19.92 -22.38
N ALA A 86 -8.27 -18.90 -21.53
CA ALA A 86 -9.24 -17.80 -21.46
C ALA A 86 -9.16 -16.84 -22.65
N GLY A 87 -8.20 -17.02 -23.58
CA GLY A 87 -8.08 -16.23 -24.81
C GLY A 87 -7.33 -14.91 -24.68
N ILE A 88 -6.82 -14.56 -23.50
CA ILE A 88 -6.08 -13.33 -23.22
C ILE A 88 -4.65 -13.44 -23.80
N LYS A 89 -4.29 -12.53 -24.71
CA LYS A 89 -3.07 -12.66 -25.54
C LYS A 89 -2.26 -11.37 -25.72
N HIS A 90 -2.67 -10.26 -25.09
CA HIS A 90 -1.90 -9.03 -25.20
C HIS A 90 -0.58 -9.11 -24.42
N ARG A 91 0.28 -8.13 -24.67
CA ARG A 91 1.48 -7.83 -23.91
C ARG A 91 1.45 -6.33 -23.71
N HIS A 92 1.66 -5.84 -22.49
CA HIS A 92 1.84 -4.42 -22.25
C HIS A 92 3.09 -3.90 -22.97
N HIS A 93 3.14 -2.61 -23.30
CA HIS A 93 4.34 -1.93 -23.80
C HIS A 93 4.56 -0.60 -23.07
N LYS A 94 5.79 -0.34 -22.63
CA LYS A 94 6.16 0.94 -21.97
C LYS A 94 6.07 2.12 -22.96
N PRO A 95 5.82 3.36 -22.47
CA PRO A 95 5.93 4.55 -23.32
C PRO A 95 7.34 4.74 -23.86
N GLN A 96 7.43 5.43 -25.00
CA GLN A 96 8.69 5.93 -25.56
C GLN A 96 8.69 7.44 -25.40
N LEU A 97 9.54 7.97 -24.52
CA LEU A 97 9.59 9.37 -24.10
C LEU A 97 10.63 10.17 -24.91
N ASP A 98 10.83 11.44 -24.57
CA ASP A 98 11.89 12.27 -25.16
C ASP A 98 13.27 11.66 -24.90
N HIS A 99 14.11 11.57 -25.96
CA HIS A 99 15.49 11.06 -25.91
C HIS A 99 16.39 11.71 -24.85
N LYS A 100 16.03 12.89 -24.32
CA LYS A 100 16.68 13.50 -23.16
C LYS A 100 16.67 12.62 -21.90
N LEU A 101 15.78 11.64 -21.85
CA LEU A 101 15.68 10.65 -20.76
C LEU A 101 16.33 9.31 -21.08
N ASP A 102 17.01 9.13 -22.23
CA ASP A 102 17.55 7.81 -22.67
C ASP A 102 18.42 7.10 -21.62
N ASN A 103 19.07 7.85 -20.72
CA ASN A 103 19.86 7.30 -19.62
C ASN A 103 18.99 6.63 -18.53
N ILE A 104 17.80 7.17 -18.23
CA ILE A 104 16.90 6.66 -17.18
C ILE A 104 15.50 6.28 -17.67
N ASN A 105 15.26 6.22 -18.98
CA ASN A 105 13.92 5.94 -19.52
C ASN A 105 13.34 4.62 -18.98
N ALA A 106 14.19 3.62 -18.71
CA ALA A 106 13.77 2.37 -18.07
C ALA A 106 13.19 2.57 -16.65
N TRP A 107 13.62 3.57 -15.89
CA TRP A 107 12.99 3.99 -14.63
C TRP A 107 11.73 4.80 -14.90
N VAL A 108 11.87 5.92 -15.63
CA VAL A 108 10.78 6.88 -15.82
C VAL A 108 9.55 6.18 -16.40
N SER A 109 9.73 5.39 -17.46
CA SER A 109 8.64 4.66 -18.12
C SER A 109 8.13 3.44 -17.34
N SER A 110 8.52 3.21 -16.08
CA SER A 110 8.18 2.00 -15.33
C SER A 110 6.87 2.05 -14.50
N VAL A 111 5.88 2.82 -14.96
CA VAL A 111 4.50 2.85 -14.44
C VAL A 111 3.46 2.55 -15.54
N GLY A 112 2.18 2.48 -15.19
CA GLY A 112 1.13 1.97 -16.07
C GLY A 112 1.02 0.45 -16.03
N ALA A 113 0.42 -0.17 -17.06
CA ALA A 113 -0.10 -1.54 -17.02
C ALA A 113 -1.19 -1.72 -15.94
N ALA A 114 -2.31 -1.03 -16.13
CA ALA A 114 -3.50 -1.10 -15.29
C ALA A 114 -4.64 -1.93 -15.90
N ALA A 115 -5.52 -2.45 -15.03
CA ALA A 115 -6.73 -3.18 -15.39
C ALA A 115 -7.91 -2.87 -14.46
N ALA A 116 -9.14 -2.89 -14.98
CA ALA A 116 -10.35 -2.61 -14.22
C ALA A 116 -11.46 -3.62 -14.51
N ALA A 117 -12.01 -4.22 -13.45
CA ALA A 117 -13.10 -5.19 -13.50
C ALA A 117 -14.49 -4.53 -13.43
N GLY A 118 -15.42 -4.95 -14.28
CA GLY A 118 -16.80 -4.46 -14.28
C GLY A 118 -17.68 -5.15 -15.33
N ASP A 119 -18.97 -5.31 -15.03
CA ASP A 119 -20.01 -5.84 -15.93
C ASP A 119 -20.52 -4.68 -16.81
N PHE A 120 -19.87 -4.42 -17.96
CA PHE A 120 -20.11 -3.17 -18.73
C PHE A 120 -21.32 -3.25 -19.67
N ASP A 121 -21.77 -4.47 -20.00
CA ASP A 121 -22.90 -4.71 -20.91
C ASP A 121 -24.13 -5.37 -20.24
N HIS A 122 -24.07 -5.54 -18.91
CA HIS A 122 -25.17 -6.03 -18.07
C HIS A 122 -25.63 -7.46 -18.42
N ASP A 123 -24.71 -8.31 -18.91
CA ASP A 123 -24.97 -9.73 -19.10
C ASP A 123 -24.75 -10.58 -17.82
N GLY A 124 -24.20 -9.98 -16.76
CA GLY A 124 -24.00 -10.59 -15.45
C GLY A 124 -22.66 -11.28 -15.25
N TRP A 125 -21.75 -11.15 -16.22
CA TRP A 125 -20.37 -11.59 -16.12
C TRP A 125 -19.42 -10.39 -15.96
N VAL A 126 -18.35 -10.57 -15.18
CA VAL A 126 -17.39 -9.48 -14.96
C VAL A 126 -16.38 -9.44 -16.11
N ASP A 127 -16.32 -8.30 -16.79
CA ASP A 127 -15.38 -8.02 -17.88
C ASP A 127 -14.10 -7.33 -17.37
N LEU A 128 -13.08 -7.21 -18.21
CA LEU A 128 -11.82 -6.52 -17.89
C LEU A 128 -11.45 -5.49 -18.97
N TYR A 129 -11.34 -4.21 -18.59
CA TYR A 129 -10.57 -3.24 -19.38
C TYR A 129 -9.09 -3.32 -18.98
N VAL A 130 -8.18 -3.30 -19.96
CA VAL A 130 -6.73 -3.38 -19.72
C VAL A 130 -5.98 -2.39 -20.61
N THR A 131 -5.07 -1.63 -20.00
CA THR A 131 -4.33 -0.55 -20.67
C THR A 131 -3.05 -1.05 -21.36
N ASP A 132 -2.62 -0.33 -22.39
CA ASP A 132 -1.25 -0.32 -22.90
C ASP A 132 -0.74 1.12 -22.84
N SER A 133 0.56 1.34 -22.59
CA SER A 133 1.14 2.68 -22.45
C SER A 133 2.02 3.11 -23.64
N ARG A 134 2.02 2.39 -24.77
CA ARG A 134 2.82 2.75 -25.94
C ARG A 134 2.02 3.45 -27.04
N LYS A 135 2.52 4.59 -27.50
CA LYS A 135 1.99 5.35 -28.64
C LYS A 135 1.72 4.45 -29.86
N GLY A 136 0.47 4.43 -30.31
CA GLY A 136 -0.01 3.65 -31.45
C GLY A 136 -0.46 2.22 -31.14
N TYR A 137 -0.28 1.74 -29.90
CA TYR A 137 -0.80 0.45 -29.43
C TYR A 137 -2.20 0.63 -28.81
N PRO A 138 -3.11 -0.34 -28.99
CA PRO A 138 -4.45 -0.28 -28.45
C PRO A 138 -4.49 -0.68 -26.97
N ASN A 139 -5.46 -0.13 -26.24
CA ASN A 139 -5.97 -0.75 -25.02
C ASN A 139 -6.96 -1.88 -25.37
N HIS A 140 -7.27 -2.72 -24.40
CA HIS A 140 -8.07 -3.94 -24.55
C HIS A 140 -9.33 -3.89 -23.67
N LEU A 141 -10.42 -4.50 -24.13
CA LEU A 141 -11.67 -4.65 -23.39
C LEU A 141 -12.10 -6.10 -23.56
N TYR A 142 -11.71 -6.93 -22.62
CA TYR A 142 -12.01 -8.34 -22.58
C TYR A 142 -13.42 -8.52 -22.03
N ARG A 143 -14.38 -8.66 -22.94
CA ARG A 143 -15.72 -9.12 -22.58
C ARG A 143 -15.67 -10.59 -22.19
N ASN A 144 -16.23 -10.95 -21.06
CA ASN A 144 -16.42 -12.32 -20.60
C ASN A 144 -17.52 -13.01 -21.42
N ASN A 145 -17.29 -14.24 -21.88
CA ASN A 145 -18.28 -15.00 -22.64
C ASN A 145 -19.17 -15.91 -21.76
N GLY A 146 -18.90 -15.98 -20.45
CA GLY A 146 -19.60 -16.86 -19.50
C GLY A 146 -19.28 -18.36 -19.65
N ASP A 147 -18.21 -18.69 -20.37
CA ASP A 147 -17.74 -20.06 -20.63
C ASP A 147 -16.28 -20.29 -20.22
N GLY A 148 -15.74 -19.40 -19.38
CA GLY A 148 -14.33 -19.38 -18.98
C GLY A 148 -13.40 -18.68 -19.98
N THR A 149 -13.94 -18.11 -21.07
CA THR A 149 -13.16 -17.38 -22.08
C THR A 149 -13.59 -15.92 -22.23
N PHE A 150 -12.66 -15.09 -22.72
CA PHE A 150 -12.89 -13.69 -23.03
C PHE A 150 -12.72 -13.38 -24.52
N ARG A 151 -13.43 -12.36 -24.99
CA ARG A 151 -13.25 -11.73 -26.30
C ARG A 151 -12.84 -10.28 -26.13
N ASP A 152 -11.71 -9.90 -26.74
CA ASP A 152 -11.37 -8.48 -26.88
C ASP A 152 -12.34 -7.80 -27.86
N VAL A 153 -13.04 -6.77 -27.38
CA VAL A 153 -14.03 -5.96 -28.12
C VAL A 153 -13.69 -4.46 -28.13
N ALA A 154 -12.48 -4.06 -27.70
CA ALA A 154 -12.13 -2.64 -27.53
C ALA A 154 -12.28 -1.80 -28.81
N TRP A 155 -12.11 -2.41 -29.99
CA TRP A 155 -12.27 -1.74 -31.28
C TRP A 155 -13.74 -1.57 -31.67
N GLU A 156 -14.58 -2.58 -31.44
CA GLU A 156 -16.03 -2.49 -31.62
C GLU A 156 -16.66 -1.49 -30.62
N ALA A 157 -16.23 -1.52 -29.37
CA ALA A 157 -16.70 -0.64 -28.30
C ALA A 157 -16.23 0.82 -28.44
N GLY A 158 -15.13 1.07 -29.16
CA GLY A 158 -14.59 2.40 -29.44
C GLY A 158 -13.50 2.89 -28.46
N VAL A 159 -13.15 2.09 -27.46
CA VAL A 159 -12.22 2.44 -26.36
C VAL A 159 -10.75 2.04 -26.60
N ALA A 160 -10.45 1.33 -27.69
CA ALA A 160 -9.10 0.84 -27.98
C ALA A 160 -8.04 1.95 -28.18
N LYS A 161 -8.39 3.07 -28.84
CA LYS A 161 -7.41 3.95 -29.49
C LYS A 161 -7.10 5.22 -28.69
N LEU A 162 -6.47 5.07 -27.52
CA LEU A 162 -6.06 6.21 -26.69
C LEU A 162 -4.60 6.64 -26.89
N ASN A 163 -3.67 5.71 -27.05
CA ASN A 163 -2.24 6.01 -26.95
C ASN A 163 -1.70 6.75 -28.21
N GLY A 164 -1.39 8.04 -28.08
CA GLY A 164 -1.20 8.94 -29.22
C GLY A 164 -0.57 10.29 -28.86
N ASP A 165 -0.76 11.30 -29.73
CA ASP A 165 -0.20 12.65 -29.54
C ASP A 165 -0.86 13.45 -28.40
N GLN A 166 -1.94 12.95 -27.80
CA GLN A 166 -2.62 13.55 -26.64
C GLN A 166 -2.30 12.83 -25.33
N GLY A 167 -1.32 11.92 -25.35
CA GLY A 167 -0.89 11.16 -24.18
C GLY A 167 -1.05 9.65 -24.29
N THR A 168 -0.81 8.96 -23.19
CA THR A 168 -0.81 7.49 -23.10
C THR A 168 -1.45 7.02 -21.79
N SER A 169 -2.09 5.86 -21.80
CA SER A 169 -2.86 5.30 -20.68
C SER A 169 -1.94 4.80 -19.56
N MET A 170 -2.31 5.12 -18.32
CA MET A 170 -1.61 4.70 -17.11
C MET A 170 -2.53 3.99 -16.11
N ASP A 171 -3.74 4.50 -15.91
CA ASP A 171 -4.72 3.87 -15.01
C ASP A 171 -6.14 3.95 -15.60
N CYS A 172 -7.08 3.18 -15.05
CA CYS A 172 -8.47 3.13 -15.52
C CYS A 172 -9.44 2.67 -14.43
N VAL A 173 -10.67 3.19 -14.48
CA VAL A 173 -11.73 2.86 -13.52
C VAL A 173 -13.11 2.90 -14.19
N TRP A 174 -13.99 2.01 -13.74
CA TRP A 174 -15.42 1.96 -14.06
C TRP A 174 -16.26 2.63 -12.98
N ALA A 175 -17.21 3.47 -13.39
CA ALA A 175 -18.25 4.04 -12.53
C ALA A 175 -19.42 4.61 -13.36
N ASP A 176 -20.67 4.45 -12.92
CA ASP A 176 -21.83 5.16 -13.51
C ASP A 176 -21.82 6.63 -13.06
N VAL A 177 -20.99 7.45 -13.71
CA VAL A 177 -20.80 8.84 -13.29
C VAL A 177 -21.98 9.74 -13.65
N ASP A 178 -22.80 9.41 -14.67
CA ASP A 178 -23.99 10.22 -14.99
C ASP A 178 -25.34 9.65 -14.53
N ASN A 179 -25.28 8.60 -13.69
CA ASN A 179 -26.40 7.97 -12.99
C ASN A 179 -27.48 7.41 -13.94
N ASP A 180 -27.11 6.99 -15.16
CA ASP A 180 -28.06 6.46 -16.16
C ASP A 180 -28.30 4.94 -16.06
N GLY A 181 -27.52 4.27 -15.22
CA GLY A 181 -27.55 2.83 -15.03
C GLY A 181 -26.61 2.05 -15.94
N TRP A 182 -25.59 2.65 -16.53
CA TRP A 182 -24.50 1.97 -17.22
C TRP A 182 -23.15 2.49 -16.72
N ILE A 183 -22.22 1.59 -16.38
CA ILE A 183 -20.89 2.00 -15.95
C ILE A 183 -20.10 2.65 -17.09
N ASP A 184 -19.63 3.88 -16.86
CA ASP A 184 -18.75 4.65 -17.74
C ASP A 184 -17.29 4.29 -17.47
N LEU A 185 -16.42 4.53 -18.46
CA LEU A 185 -14.98 4.27 -18.36
C LEU A 185 -14.20 5.58 -18.26
N TYR A 186 -13.48 5.78 -17.16
CA TYR A 186 -12.50 6.85 -17.03
C TYR A 186 -11.08 6.29 -17.16
N VAL A 187 -10.23 6.93 -17.97
CA VAL A 187 -8.85 6.50 -18.22
C VAL A 187 -7.87 7.63 -17.94
N VAL A 188 -7.02 7.41 -16.94
CA VAL A 188 -5.94 8.31 -16.52
C VAL A 188 -4.76 8.18 -17.48
N ARG A 189 -4.14 9.31 -17.81
CA ARG A 189 -3.11 9.40 -18.83
C ARG A 189 -1.96 10.32 -18.41
N TRP A 190 -0.78 10.01 -18.93
CA TRP A 190 0.23 11.04 -19.15
C TRP A 190 -0.17 11.83 -20.38
N GLY A 191 -0.72 13.02 -20.20
CA GLY A 191 -1.35 13.84 -21.22
C GLY A 191 -2.74 14.32 -20.79
N ARG A 192 -3.76 13.98 -21.56
CA ARG A 192 -5.17 14.31 -21.27
C ARG A 192 -5.95 13.04 -20.91
N ASP A 193 -6.44 12.95 -19.68
CA ASP A 193 -7.38 11.90 -19.27
C ASP A 193 -8.64 11.90 -20.15
N VAL A 194 -9.33 10.76 -20.22
CA VAL A 194 -10.52 10.58 -21.08
C VAL A 194 -11.66 9.95 -20.28
N LEU A 195 -12.84 10.54 -20.37
CA LEU A 195 -14.10 9.95 -19.92
C LEU A 195 -14.91 9.46 -21.11
N PHE A 196 -15.24 8.18 -21.10
CA PHE A 196 -16.10 7.51 -22.06
C PHE A 196 -17.45 7.19 -21.45
N ARG A 197 -18.50 7.85 -21.96
CA ARG A 197 -19.88 7.48 -21.60
C ARG A 197 -20.29 6.19 -22.29
N ASN A 198 -20.78 5.22 -21.55
CA ASN A 198 -21.43 4.01 -22.06
C ASN A 198 -22.79 4.37 -22.69
N ARG A 199 -23.18 3.65 -23.74
CA ARG A 199 -24.45 3.88 -24.45
C ARG A 199 -25.49 2.80 -24.20
N GLY A 200 -25.17 1.76 -23.44
CA GLY A 200 -26.04 0.60 -23.23
C GLY A 200 -26.26 -0.26 -24.48
N ASP A 201 -25.44 -0.09 -25.52
CA ASP A 201 -25.43 -0.89 -26.75
C ASP A 201 -24.09 -1.61 -27.00
N GLY A 202 -23.22 -1.63 -25.99
CA GLY A 202 -21.85 -2.15 -26.07
C GLY A 202 -20.85 -1.17 -26.70
N THR A 203 -21.22 0.09 -26.96
CA THR A 203 -20.34 1.14 -27.48
C THR A 203 -20.25 2.35 -26.57
N PHE A 204 -19.15 3.09 -26.70
CA PHE A 204 -18.83 4.25 -25.87
C PHE A 204 -18.70 5.56 -26.67
N GLU A 205 -18.89 6.68 -25.99
CA GLU A 205 -18.69 8.05 -26.51
C GLU A 205 -17.67 8.80 -25.67
N ASP A 206 -16.62 9.36 -26.29
CA ASP A 206 -15.74 10.32 -25.60
C ASP A 206 -16.53 11.62 -25.30
N VAL A 207 -16.74 11.89 -24.01
CA VAL A 207 -17.50 13.05 -23.51
C VAL A 207 -16.60 14.10 -22.85
N THR A 208 -15.28 13.90 -22.87
CA THR A 208 -14.28 14.66 -22.10
C THR A 208 -14.38 16.17 -22.32
N ASP A 209 -14.26 16.61 -23.58
CA ASP A 209 -14.31 18.04 -23.93
C ASP A 209 -15.71 18.68 -23.70
N ARG A 210 -16.76 17.86 -23.61
CA ARG A 210 -18.12 18.33 -23.29
C ARG A 210 -18.27 18.62 -21.80
N LEU A 211 -17.82 17.71 -20.93
CA LEU A 211 -18.11 17.74 -19.50
C LEU A 211 -17.04 18.47 -18.68
N PHE A 212 -15.75 18.28 -18.95
CA PHE A 212 -14.67 18.83 -18.11
C PHE A 212 -14.42 20.32 -18.36
N ARG A 213 -14.16 21.06 -17.29
CA ARG A 213 -13.73 22.46 -17.31
C ARG A 213 -12.38 22.62 -16.62
N ARG A 214 -11.48 23.35 -17.27
CA ARG A 214 -10.21 23.75 -16.66
C ARG A 214 -10.44 24.86 -15.63
N ARG A 215 -9.44 25.11 -14.80
CA ARG A 215 -9.43 26.15 -13.76
C ARG A 215 -9.70 27.58 -14.27
N ASP A 216 -9.47 27.87 -15.54
CA ASP A 216 -9.82 29.16 -16.19
C ASP A 216 -11.26 29.21 -16.75
N GLY A 217 -12.04 28.14 -16.57
CA GLY A 217 -13.40 27.96 -17.08
C GLY A 217 -13.47 27.49 -18.54
N SER A 218 -12.34 27.28 -19.23
CA SER A 218 -12.34 26.78 -20.61
C SER A 218 -12.72 25.29 -20.69
N PRO A 219 -13.36 24.83 -21.79
CA PRO A 219 -13.67 23.41 -21.98
C PRO A 219 -12.44 22.51 -22.15
N GLY A 220 -12.60 21.26 -21.73
CA GLY A 220 -11.65 20.17 -21.93
C GLY A 220 -10.74 19.89 -20.74
N MET A 221 -10.15 18.69 -20.73
CA MET A 221 -9.23 18.25 -19.68
C MET A 221 -7.98 19.17 -19.62
N PRO A 222 -7.38 19.42 -18.44
CA PRO A 222 -5.98 19.87 -18.33
C PRO A 222 -5.00 18.90 -19.02
N TRP A 223 -3.72 19.26 -19.05
CA TRP A 223 -2.63 18.33 -19.36
C TRP A 223 -1.92 18.02 -18.04
N ALA A 224 -1.89 16.75 -17.66
CA ALA A 224 -1.26 16.29 -16.42
C ALA A 224 -0.59 14.93 -16.64
N ASN A 225 0.07 14.39 -15.61
CA ASN A 225 0.79 13.14 -15.68
C ASN A 225 0.33 12.20 -14.56
N GLY A 226 -0.91 11.74 -14.70
CA GLY A 226 -1.60 10.90 -13.73
C GLY A 226 -1.13 9.45 -13.74
N ASN A 227 -1.12 8.83 -12.56
CA ASN A 227 -0.83 7.41 -12.35
C ASN A 227 -1.93 6.68 -11.56
N ALA A 228 -2.89 7.40 -10.96
CA ALA A 228 -3.91 6.85 -10.07
C ALA A 228 -5.27 7.53 -10.25
N VAL A 229 -6.36 6.81 -10.03
CA VAL A 229 -7.71 7.40 -9.87
C VAL A 229 -8.53 6.67 -8.80
N VAL A 230 -9.34 7.43 -8.07
CA VAL A 230 -10.47 6.89 -7.30
C VAL A 230 -11.72 7.75 -7.53
N VAL A 231 -12.88 7.11 -7.60
CA VAL A 231 -14.18 7.75 -7.82
C VAL A 231 -15.01 7.67 -6.54
N PHE A 232 -15.56 8.78 -6.06
CA PHE A 232 -16.38 8.81 -4.84
C PHE A 232 -17.25 10.08 -4.77
N ASP A 233 -18.28 10.04 -3.94
CA ASP A 233 -19.21 11.16 -3.68
C ASP A 233 -18.73 11.89 -2.41
N TYR A 234 -17.92 12.95 -2.55
CA TYR A 234 -17.20 13.51 -1.38
C TYR A 234 -18.06 14.43 -0.50
N ASP A 235 -19.12 15.04 -1.08
CA ASP A 235 -20.07 15.89 -0.37
C ASP A 235 -21.46 15.25 -0.13
N LEU A 236 -21.59 13.96 -0.46
CA LEU A 236 -22.78 13.12 -0.25
C LEU A 236 -24.04 13.68 -0.94
N ASP A 237 -23.87 14.17 -2.16
CA ASP A 237 -24.94 14.82 -2.94
C ASP A 237 -25.53 13.96 -4.06
N GLY A 238 -25.10 12.69 -4.13
CA GLY A 238 -25.61 11.65 -5.02
C GLY A 238 -24.92 11.58 -6.38
N ARG A 239 -23.84 12.35 -6.57
CA ARG A 239 -23.05 12.38 -7.81
C ARG A 239 -21.62 11.95 -7.53
N LEU A 240 -20.99 11.31 -8.52
CA LEU A 240 -19.64 10.80 -8.39
C LEU A 240 -18.63 11.85 -8.85
N ASP A 241 -17.72 12.20 -7.95
CA ASP A 241 -16.55 13.02 -8.18
C ASP A 241 -15.32 12.13 -8.47
N ILE A 242 -14.31 12.68 -9.14
CA ILE A 242 -13.13 11.92 -9.58
C ILE A 242 -11.86 12.55 -9.00
N TYR A 243 -11.10 11.79 -8.22
CA TYR A 243 -9.78 12.22 -7.72
C TYR A 243 -8.66 11.52 -8.48
N VAL A 244 -7.69 12.30 -8.96
CA VAL A 244 -6.57 11.82 -9.79
C VAL A 244 -5.24 12.12 -9.11
N GLY A 245 -4.45 11.07 -8.88
CA GLY A 245 -3.09 11.13 -8.38
C GLY A 245 -2.11 11.41 -9.52
N ASN A 246 -1.39 12.53 -9.44
CA ASN A 246 -0.42 12.98 -10.44
C ASN A 246 1.03 12.76 -9.95
N TYR A 247 1.88 12.21 -10.81
CA TYR A 247 3.23 11.78 -10.44
C TYR A 247 4.29 12.77 -10.93
N PHE A 248 4.23 13.18 -12.19
CA PHE A 248 5.06 14.27 -12.73
C PHE A 248 4.30 15.60 -12.76
N ASP A 249 5.04 16.72 -12.64
CA ASP A 249 4.54 18.07 -12.90
C ASP A 249 3.95 18.19 -14.34
N GLU A 250 3.21 19.27 -14.62
CA GLU A 250 2.46 19.52 -15.86
C GLU A 250 3.38 19.76 -17.10
N VAL A 251 4.12 18.73 -17.51
CA VAL A 251 5.11 18.74 -18.60
C VAL A 251 4.78 17.74 -19.70
N ASP A 252 5.12 18.06 -20.96
CA ASP A 252 5.09 17.13 -22.08
C ASP A 252 6.35 16.24 -22.07
N LEU A 253 6.21 15.02 -21.55
CA LEU A 253 7.27 14.01 -21.44
C LEU A 253 7.81 13.52 -22.80
N TRP A 254 7.14 13.83 -23.92
CA TRP A 254 7.60 13.53 -25.28
C TRP A 254 8.39 14.67 -25.94
N HIS A 255 8.27 15.90 -25.44
CA HIS A 255 8.94 17.10 -25.96
C HIS A 255 9.50 17.98 -24.83
N LEU A 256 10.34 17.38 -23.99
CA LEU A 256 10.85 18.00 -22.77
C LEU A 256 11.62 19.30 -23.04
N PRO A 257 11.30 20.43 -22.37
CA PRO A 257 12.07 21.66 -22.46
C PRO A 257 13.41 21.56 -21.72
N HIS A 258 13.49 20.72 -20.68
CA HIS A 258 14.67 20.44 -19.87
C HIS A 258 14.60 19.03 -19.26
N THR A 259 15.72 18.53 -18.76
CA THR A 259 15.85 17.24 -18.05
C THR A 259 15.51 17.32 -16.56
N ARG A 260 15.29 18.52 -16.01
CA ARG A 260 14.87 18.71 -14.62
C ARG A 260 13.39 18.37 -14.40
N ILE A 261 13.10 17.07 -14.29
CA ILE A 261 11.74 16.51 -14.20
C ILE A 261 11.60 15.41 -13.13
N MET A 262 12.67 15.06 -12.41
CA MET A 262 12.67 14.04 -11.35
C MET A 262 12.44 14.66 -9.96
N HIS A 263 12.26 13.82 -8.96
CA HIS A 263 12.15 14.22 -7.55
C HIS A 263 13.38 15.01 -7.09
N ASP A 264 13.18 16.02 -6.24
CA ASP A 264 14.26 16.85 -5.70
C ASP A 264 14.89 16.31 -4.40
N ASP A 265 14.26 15.33 -3.76
CA ASP A 265 14.73 14.58 -2.59
C ASP A 265 14.24 13.11 -2.71
N PHE A 266 14.82 12.16 -1.95
CA PHE A 266 14.40 10.74 -1.97
C PHE A 266 13.48 10.35 -0.80
N GLU A 267 13.29 11.24 0.18
CA GLU A 267 12.49 11.03 1.39
C GLU A 267 11.40 12.10 1.57
N LYS A 268 11.55 13.27 0.93
CA LYS A 268 10.75 14.49 1.21
C LYS A 268 10.38 15.29 -0.04
N ALA A 269 10.39 14.67 -1.22
CA ALA A 269 10.06 15.35 -2.46
C ALA A 269 8.59 15.77 -2.48
N ARG A 270 8.35 17.04 -2.84
CA ARG A 270 7.00 17.65 -2.97
C ARG A 270 6.92 18.52 -4.24
N ASN A 271 7.64 18.05 -5.26
CA ASN A 271 7.80 18.66 -6.58
C ASN A 271 7.21 17.80 -7.71
N GLY A 272 6.30 16.87 -7.36
CA GLY A 272 5.58 16.06 -8.34
C GLY A 272 4.40 16.83 -8.94
N GLY A 273 3.48 16.09 -9.54
CA GLY A 273 2.25 16.69 -10.08
C GLY A 273 1.28 17.07 -8.97
N ARG A 274 0.48 18.12 -9.17
CA ARG A 274 -0.63 18.41 -8.24
C ARG A 274 -1.78 17.47 -8.50
N ASN A 275 -2.26 16.78 -7.48
CA ASN A 275 -3.46 15.97 -7.58
C ASN A 275 -4.69 16.82 -7.88
N TYR A 276 -5.65 16.26 -8.62
CA TYR A 276 -6.88 16.93 -9.01
C TYR A 276 -8.10 16.26 -8.38
N LEU A 277 -9.10 17.06 -8.04
CA LEU A 277 -10.43 16.62 -7.64
C LEU A 277 -11.42 17.28 -8.58
N PHE A 278 -12.03 16.47 -9.43
CA PHE A 278 -13.04 16.90 -10.39
C PHE A 278 -14.42 16.69 -9.77
N HIS A 279 -14.99 17.76 -9.25
CA HIS A 279 -16.31 17.72 -8.63
C HIS A 279 -17.42 17.84 -9.68
N GLN A 280 -18.40 16.94 -9.63
CA GLN A 280 -19.48 16.89 -10.61
C GLN A 280 -20.63 17.83 -10.26
N LYS A 281 -20.99 18.74 -11.16
CA LYS A 281 -22.12 19.65 -11.03
C LYS A 281 -23.45 19.00 -11.45
N PRO A 282 -24.61 19.51 -10.98
CA PRO A 282 -25.93 18.99 -11.34
C PRO A 282 -26.30 19.06 -12.84
N ASP A 283 -25.46 19.69 -13.68
CA ASP A 283 -25.58 19.69 -15.14
C ASP A 283 -24.62 18.70 -15.84
N GLY A 284 -24.00 17.79 -15.07
CA GLY A 284 -23.06 16.76 -15.52
C GLY A 284 -21.65 17.28 -15.82
N ARG A 285 -21.36 18.58 -15.64
CA ARG A 285 -20.01 19.12 -15.86
C ARG A 285 -19.11 18.87 -14.67
N PHE A 286 -17.84 18.64 -14.94
CA PHE A 286 -16.80 18.51 -13.92
C PHE A 286 -16.02 19.82 -13.78
N GLU A 287 -15.80 20.25 -12.54
CA GLU A 287 -14.99 21.43 -12.18
C GLU A 287 -13.85 20.99 -11.25
N GLU A 288 -12.61 21.39 -11.54
CA GLU A 288 -11.44 21.11 -10.70
C GLU A 288 -11.48 21.98 -9.42
N VAL A 289 -11.45 21.34 -8.25
CA VAL A 289 -11.64 21.99 -6.94
C VAL A 289 -10.58 21.64 -5.87
N ALA A 290 -9.60 20.78 -6.16
CA ALA A 290 -8.68 20.23 -5.15
C ALA A 290 -7.97 21.31 -4.34
N ALA A 291 -7.48 22.35 -5.01
CA ALA A 291 -6.76 23.46 -4.37
C ALA A 291 -7.65 24.36 -3.50
N SER A 292 -8.97 24.28 -3.67
CA SER A 292 -9.93 24.99 -2.81
C SER A 292 -10.33 24.17 -1.59
N LEU A 293 -10.22 22.84 -1.66
CA LEU A 293 -10.55 21.90 -0.58
C LEU A 293 -9.33 21.43 0.23
N GLY A 294 -8.11 21.80 -0.22
CA GLY A 294 -6.85 21.49 0.46
C GLY A 294 -6.28 20.11 0.14
N VAL A 295 -6.68 19.52 -0.99
CA VAL A 295 -6.29 18.17 -1.44
C VAL A 295 -5.50 18.18 -2.77
N ASP A 296 -4.98 19.33 -3.22
CA ASP A 296 -4.13 19.47 -4.42
C ASP A 296 -2.68 19.05 -4.16
N ASP A 297 -2.54 17.83 -3.66
CA ASP A 297 -1.29 17.33 -3.13
C ASP A 297 -0.18 17.33 -4.20
N PRO A 298 0.99 17.98 -3.96
CA PRO A 298 2.11 18.04 -4.91
C PRO A 298 3.09 16.87 -4.72
N GLY A 299 2.57 15.75 -4.26
CA GLY A 299 3.29 14.51 -4.02
C GLY A 299 3.81 13.84 -5.28
N TRP A 300 4.55 12.75 -5.10
CA TRP A 300 4.88 11.83 -6.18
C TRP A 300 3.87 10.69 -6.17
N THR A 301 2.59 11.04 -6.31
CA THR A 301 1.48 10.15 -5.99
C THR A 301 1.39 9.02 -7.00
N LEU A 302 1.60 7.79 -6.52
CA LEU A 302 1.44 6.57 -7.31
C LEU A 302 0.04 5.98 -7.18
N ALA A 303 -0.55 6.00 -5.99
CA ALA A 303 -1.87 5.44 -5.72
C ALA A 303 -2.71 6.39 -4.86
N VAL A 304 -4.02 6.34 -5.07
CA VAL A 304 -5.01 7.06 -4.27
C VAL A 304 -6.11 6.08 -3.85
N GLY A 305 -6.80 6.37 -2.76
CA GLY A 305 -7.93 5.56 -2.33
C GLY A 305 -8.83 6.31 -1.36
N ALA A 306 -10.11 5.92 -1.36
CA ALA A 306 -11.15 6.55 -0.56
C ALA A 306 -11.92 5.52 0.26
N ALA A 307 -12.20 5.85 1.52
CA ALA A 307 -12.92 5.00 2.48
C ALA A 307 -13.39 5.82 3.70
N ASP A 308 -14.48 5.42 4.36
CA ASP A 308 -14.92 5.98 5.65
C ASP A 308 -14.08 5.38 6.79
N VAL A 309 -12.91 5.96 7.11
CA VAL A 309 -11.96 5.34 8.06
C VAL A 309 -12.32 5.57 9.54
N ASN A 310 -13.23 6.51 9.83
CA ASN A 310 -13.66 6.85 11.18
C ASN A 310 -15.13 6.42 11.48
N ASN A 311 -15.76 5.72 10.53
CA ASN A 311 -17.12 5.20 10.57
C ASN A 311 -18.22 6.29 10.69
N ASP A 312 -17.97 7.52 10.26
CA ASP A 312 -18.91 8.65 10.36
C ASP A 312 -19.87 8.79 9.17
N GLY A 313 -19.59 8.07 8.08
CA GLY A 313 -20.40 8.04 6.86
C GLY A 313 -19.91 8.93 5.72
N TYR A 314 -18.85 9.71 5.92
CA TYR A 314 -18.22 10.51 4.86
C TYR A 314 -16.92 9.83 4.39
N PRO A 315 -16.65 9.77 3.07
CA PRO A 315 -15.41 9.20 2.58
C PRO A 315 -14.22 10.13 2.87
N ASP A 316 -13.19 9.56 3.50
CA ASP A 316 -11.86 10.13 3.68
C ASP A 316 -10.94 9.72 2.51
N LEU A 317 -9.78 10.36 2.38
CA LEU A 317 -8.89 10.21 1.21
C LEU A 317 -7.44 9.95 1.63
N TYR A 318 -6.80 8.96 1.01
CA TYR A 318 -5.38 8.62 1.19
C TYR A 318 -4.61 8.73 -0.14
N CYS A 319 -3.41 9.31 -0.11
CA CYS A 319 -2.47 9.38 -1.23
C CYS A 319 -1.15 8.71 -0.85
N ALA A 320 -0.70 7.74 -1.65
CA ALA A 320 0.58 7.05 -1.48
C ALA A 320 1.64 7.66 -2.41
N ASP A 321 2.77 8.10 -1.85
CA ASP A 321 3.79 8.93 -2.49
C ASP A 321 5.16 8.23 -2.60
N ASP A 322 5.73 8.16 -3.81
CA ASP A 322 6.96 7.38 -4.10
C ASP A 322 8.27 8.02 -3.60
N PHE A 323 8.32 9.31 -3.27
CA PHE A 323 9.57 9.97 -2.83
C PHE A 323 9.37 10.97 -1.68
N GLY A 324 8.22 10.90 -1.01
CA GLY A 324 7.81 11.81 0.04
C GLY A 324 6.89 11.12 1.05
N PRO A 325 6.39 11.87 2.04
CA PRO A 325 5.38 11.34 2.95
C PRO A 325 4.05 11.12 2.22
N ASP A 326 3.47 9.93 2.42
CA ASP A 326 2.05 9.66 2.17
C ASP A 326 1.15 10.69 2.88
N GLN A 327 -0.09 10.83 2.42
CA GLN A 327 -1.03 11.83 2.94
C GLN A 327 -2.39 11.20 3.26
N LEU A 328 -2.90 11.47 4.47
CA LEU A 328 -4.28 11.14 4.87
C LEU A 328 -5.07 12.43 5.13
N PHE A 329 -6.20 12.56 4.44
CA PHE A 329 -7.12 13.67 4.53
C PHE A 329 -8.47 13.18 5.09
N LEU A 330 -8.87 13.67 6.26
CA LEU A 330 -10.22 13.43 6.79
C LEU A 330 -11.22 14.43 6.22
N ASN A 331 -12.42 13.95 5.92
CA ASN A 331 -13.56 14.78 5.54
C ASN A 331 -14.06 15.58 6.77
N ASN A 332 -14.37 16.85 6.57
CA ASN A 332 -14.91 17.73 7.63
C ASN A 332 -16.45 17.70 7.72
N ARG A 333 -17.11 16.94 6.83
CA ARG A 333 -18.59 16.86 6.70
C ARG A 333 -19.27 18.16 6.29
N ASP A 334 -18.50 19.08 5.71
CA ASP A 334 -18.95 20.37 5.18
C ASP A 334 -18.50 20.62 3.73
N GLY A 335 -18.05 19.55 3.04
CA GLY A 335 -17.47 19.59 1.70
C GLY A 335 -16.00 20.00 1.67
N THR A 336 -15.31 20.09 2.81
CA THR A 336 -13.87 20.35 2.89
C THR A 336 -13.11 19.22 3.58
N PHE A 337 -11.78 19.20 3.41
CA PHE A 337 -10.89 18.21 4.02
C PHE A 337 -9.92 18.85 5.01
N ARG A 338 -9.37 18.03 5.92
CA ARG A 338 -8.21 18.37 6.75
C ARG A 338 -7.15 17.28 6.61
N ASN A 339 -5.90 17.68 6.34
CA ASN A 339 -4.78 16.75 6.36
C ASN A 339 -4.44 16.39 7.81
N VAL A 340 -4.52 15.11 8.16
CA VAL A 340 -4.25 14.59 9.52
C VAL A 340 -3.01 13.70 9.59
N THR A 341 -2.21 13.65 8.52
CA THR A 341 -1.08 12.73 8.35
C THR A 341 -0.18 12.65 9.58
N GLU A 342 0.34 13.79 10.07
CA GLU A 342 1.23 13.86 11.23
C GLU A 342 0.57 13.36 12.54
N GLU A 343 -0.75 13.49 12.65
CA GLU A 343 -1.56 13.16 13.84
C GLU A 343 -2.00 11.69 13.84
N ALA A 344 -2.35 11.15 12.67
CA ALA A 344 -2.94 9.84 12.48
C ALA A 344 -1.93 8.71 12.26
N ILE A 345 -0.96 8.91 11.37
CA ILE A 345 0.09 7.93 11.01
C ILE A 345 1.51 8.42 11.35
N GLY A 346 1.69 9.74 11.49
CA GLY A 346 3.00 10.38 11.53
C GLY A 346 3.57 10.59 10.13
N PHE A 347 4.78 11.15 10.05
CA PHE A 347 5.51 11.18 8.78
C PHE A 347 6.11 9.81 8.50
N ASP A 348 5.40 9.00 7.71
CA ASP A 348 6.06 8.04 6.86
C ASP A 348 6.99 8.78 5.88
N THR A 349 8.13 8.18 5.53
CA THR A 349 9.07 8.69 4.51
C THR A 349 9.61 7.55 3.64
N LYS A 350 8.87 6.44 3.58
CA LYS A 350 9.14 5.33 2.68
C LYS A 350 8.73 5.71 1.25
N LYS A 351 8.08 4.82 0.50
CA LYS A 351 7.93 4.84 -0.96
C LYS A 351 6.55 4.27 -1.27
N GLY A 352 5.49 5.02 -0.96
CA GLY A 352 4.12 4.55 -1.05
C GLY A 352 3.74 4.26 -2.50
N MET A 353 3.62 2.97 -2.86
CA MET A 353 3.30 2.56 -4.25
C MET A 353 1.87 2.05 -4.42
N ASN A 354 1.12 1.80 -3.33
CA ASN A 354 -0.27 1.31 -3.31
C ASN A 354 -1.00 1.83 -2.07
N VAL A 355 -2.32 1.97 -2.16
CA VAL A 355 -3.19 2.04 -0.99
C VAL A 355 -4.42 1.16 -1.20
N ASP A 356 -4.70 0.25 -0.26
CA ASP A 356 -5.93 -0.53 -0.25
C ASP A 356 -6.48 -0.67 1.18
N PHE A 357 -7.80 -0.82 1.31
CA PHE A 357 -8.52 -0.74 2.59
C PHE A 357 -9.26 -2.05 2.90
N GLY A 358 -9.14 -2.54 4.14
CA GLY A 358 -9.83 -3.76 4.57
C GLY A 358 -9.83 -3.96 6.08
N ASP A 359 -10.93 -4.47 6.62
CA ASP A 359 -11.01 -4.94 8.02
C ASP A 359 -10.39 -6.34 8.12
N PHE A 360 -9.05 -6.41 8.15
CA PHE A 360 -8.34 -7.70 8.10
C PHE A 360 -8.49 -8.52 9.39
N ASN A 361 -8.84 -7.85 10.49
CA ASN A 361 -8.91 -8.44 11.81
C ASN A 361 -10.36 -8.75 12.26
N ASN A 362 -11.35 -8.33 11.47
CA ASN A 362 -12.78 -8.43 11.72
C ASN A 362 -13.20 -7.71 13.03
N ASP A 363 -12.80 -6.44 13.23
CA ASP A 363 -13.26 -5.58 14.35
C ASP A 363 -14.12 -4.37 13.96
N GLY A 364 -14.42 -4.18 12.68
CA GLY A 364 -15.33 -3.17 12.18
C GLY A 364 -14.70 -1.83 11.82
N TRP A 365 -13.35 -1.76 11.75
CA TRP A 365 -12.59 -0.60 11.31
C TRP A 365 -11.76 -0.98 10.10
N LEU A 366 -11.70 -0.11 9.09
CA LEU A 366 -10.88 -0.36 7.90
C LEU A 366 -9.42 -0.06 8.23
N ASP A 367 -8.57 -1.08 8.13
CA ASP A 367 -7.13 -0.99 8.16
C ASP A 367 -6.61 -0.66 6.74
N ILE A 368 -5.35 -0.18 6.61
CA ILE A 368 -4.77 0.25 5.33
C ILE A 368 -3.50 -0.55 5.01
N TYR A 369 -3.39 -1.10 3.80
CA TYR A 369 -2.15 -1.75 3.32
C TYR A 369 -1.44 -0.92 2.25
N VAL A 370 -0.18 -0.58 2.52
CA VAL A 370 0.66 0.27 1.66
C VAL A 370 1.95 -0.47 1.30
N THR A 371 2.13 -0.73 0.00
CA THR A 371 3.37 -1.31 -0.52
C THR A 371 4.48 -0.28 -0.58
N ASN A 372 5.69 -0.76 -0.33
CA ASN A 372 6.91 0.02 -0.26
C ASN A 372 8.08 -0.79 -0.84
N ILE A 373 9.30 -0.24 -0.80
CA ILE A 373 10.47 -0.92 -1.37
C ILE A 373 11.23 -1.72 -0.31
N THR A 374 11.35 -3.03 -0.55
CA THR A 374 12.12 -3.95 0.31
C THR A 374 12.99 -4.87 -0.54
N THR A 375 14.30 -4.70 -0.47
CA THR A 375 15.27 -5.63 -1.02
C THR A 375 16.34 -5.94 0.02
N ALA A 376 16.54 -7.23 0.27
CA ALA A 376 17.36 -7.72 1.39
C ALA A 376 18.82 -7.20 1.37
N GLU A 377 19.33 -6.84 0.20
CA GLU A 377 20.72 -6.44 -0.03
C GLU A 377 20.96 -4.93 0.10
N TYR A 378 20.01 -4.07 -0.30
CA TYR A 378 20.27 -2.65 -0.56
C TYR A 378 19.35 -1.66 0.18
N LEU A 379 18.06 -1.96 0.34
CA LEU A 379 17.06 -1.03 0.89
C LEU A 379 15.99 -1.81 1.66
N GLN A 380 15.85 -1.57 2.95
CA GLN A 380 14.88 -2.26 3.82
C GLN A 380 13.94 -1.22 4.45
N GLU A 381 13.05 -0.65 3.63
CA GLU A 381 12.00 0.26 4.12
C GLU A 381 10.80 -0.55 4.62
N GLY A 382 10.36 -1.56 3.85
CA GLY A 382 9.32 -2.51 4.25
C GLY A 382 7.90 -2.01 3.99
N ASN A 383 7.01 -2.90 3.54
CA ASN A 383 5.58 -2.61 3.40
C ASN A 383 4.97 -2.21 4.76
N MET A 384 3.82 -1.55 4.74
CA MET A 384 3.10 -1.13 5.93
C MET A 384 1.71 -1.75 5.99
N LEU A 385 1.29 -2.11 7.19
CA LEU A 385 -0.07 -2.48 7.51
C LEU A 385 -0.53 -1.58 8.66
N TRP A 386 -1.19 -0.50 8.29
CA TRP A 386 -1.72 0.50 9.20
C TRP A 386 -2.99 -0.04 9.86
N HIS A 387 -2.83 -0.58 11.07
CA HIS A 387 -3.97 -1.00 11.86
C HIS A 387 -4.70 0.21 12.44
N ASN A 388 -5.99 0.31 12.19
CA ASN A 388 -6.85 1.39 12.65
C ASN A 388 -7.17 1.22 14.14
N ASN A 389 -6.71 2.14 14.97
CA ASN A 389 -6.93 2.08 16.43
C ASN A 389 -8.37 2.51 16.83
N GLY A 390 -9.20 2.89 15.85
CA GLY A 390 -10.49 3.56 16.03
C GLY A 390 -10.37 5.07 16.28
N PRO A 391 -11.47 5.81 16.12
CA PRO A 391 -11.53 7.24 16.40
C PRO A 391 -11.60 7.52 17.91
N ASP A 392 -11.11 8.70 18.30
CA ASP A 392 -11.33 9.27 19.63
C ASP A 392 -12.74 9.89 19.80
N ASP A 393 -13.00 10.46 20.99
CA ASP A 393 -14.28 11.10 21.33
C ASP A 393 -14.60 12.34 20.44
N GLU A 394 -13.63 12.89 19.71
CA GLU A 394 -13.78 14.03 18.80
C GLU A 394 -13.83 13.61 17.31
N GLY A 395 -13.65 12.32 17.00
CA GLY A 395 -13.59 11.78 15.64
C GLY A 395 -12.21 11.86 14.99
N GLY A 396 -11.15 12.12 15.76
CA GLY A 396 -9.76 12.01 15.31
C GLY A 396 -9.34 10.55 15.20
N VAL A 397 -8.73 10.16 14.08
CA VAL A 397 -8.25 8.79 13.84
C VAL A 397 -6.78 8.63 14.21
N SER A 398 -6.37 7.41 14.55
CA SER A 398 -4.96 7.06 14.66
C SER A 398 -4.72 5.63 14.20
N PHE A 399 -3.54 5.38 13.65
CA PHE A 399 -3.14 4.08 13.13
C PHE A 399 -1.82 3.61 13.74
N THR A 400 -1.58 2.30 13.67
CA THR A 400 -0.33 1.66 14.11
C THR A 400 0.20 0.79 12.98
N ASP A 401 1.41 1.04 12.45
CA ASP A 401 2.06 0.08 11.55
C ASP A 401 2.40 -1.19 12.35
N ILE A 402 1.78 -2.31 11.96
CA ILE A 402 1.97 -3.63 12.57
C ILE A 402 2.59 -4.65 11.61
N SER A 403 3.04 -4.21 10.43
CA SER A 403 3.61 -5.06 9.36
C SER A 403 4.72 -6.00 9.83
N LEU A 404 5.57 -5.53 10.75
CA LEU A 404 6.66 -6.32 11.35
C LEU A 404 6.15 -7.43 12.27
N GLU A 405 5.15 -7.14 13.10
CA GLU A 405 4.57 -8.11 14.03
C GLU A 405 3.64 -9.12 13.36
N THR A 406 2.95 -8.71 12.27
CA THR A 406 2.08 -9.58 11.47
C THR A 406 2.84 -10.46 10.48
N GLY A 407 3.99 -9.98 9.96
CA GLY A 407 4.82 -10.68 8.98
C GLY A 407 4.69 -10.17 7.53
N THR A 408 3.97 -9.07 7.31
CA THR A 408 3.71 -8.48 5.98
C THR A 408 4.72 -7.40 5.56
N TYR A 409 5.70 -7.07 6.41
CA TYR A 409 6.75 -6.07 6.16
C TYR A 409 7.71 -6.43 5.02
N ASP A 410 8.15 -7.69 4.91
CA ASP A 410 9.14 -8.13 3.91
C ASP A 410 8.46 -8.47 2.57
N GLY A 411 8.05 -7.41 1.86
CA GLY A 411 7.25 -7.52 0.64
C GLY A 411 8.05 -7.84 -0.63
N GLY A 412 9.22 -7.23 -0.80
CA GLY A 412 9.85 -7.05 -2.12
C GLY A 412 9.79 -5.58 -2.54
N TRP A 413 10.14 -5.28 -3.79
CA TRP A 413 9.80 -4.01 -4.44
C TRP A 413 8.33 -4.05 -4.88
N GLY A 414 7.43 -3.63 -3.97
CA GLY A 414 5.99 -3.79 -4.13
C GLY A 414 5.34 -2.75 -5.06
N TRP A 415 4.29 -3.16 -5.76
CA TRP A 415 3.42 -2.33 -6.61
C TRP A 415 1.97 -2.49 -6.14
N GLY A 416 1.01 -2.77 -7.04
CA GLY A 416 -0.38 -3.01 -6.67
C GLY A 416 -0.56 -4.13 -5.67
N ALA A 417 -1.43 -3.91 -4.70
CA ALA A 417 -1.81 -4.87 -3.68
C ALA A 417 -3.31 -4.78 -3.38
N LYS A 418 -3.87 -5.91 -2.91
CA LYS A 418 -5.29 -6.04 -2.55
C LYS A 418 -5.47 -6.90 -1.31
N PHE A 419 -6.41 -6.53 -0.45
CA PHE A 419 -7.07 -7.43 0.49
C PHE A 419 -8.08 -8.30 -0.25
N PHE A 420 -8.14 -9.58 0.09
CA PHE A 420 -9.10 -10.54 -0.47
C PHE A 420 -9.24 -11.77 0.43
N ASP A 421 -10.25 -12.60 0.24
CA ASP A 421 -10.50 -13.81 1.03
C ASP A 421 -10.46 -15.00 0.08
N TYR A 422 -9.29 -15.63 -0.06
CA TYR A 422 -9.04 -16.52 -1.20
C TYR A 422 -9.47 -17.97 -0.96
N ASP A 423 -9.59 -18.37 0.31
CA ASP A 423 -10.07 -19.70 0.69
C ASP A 423 -11.43 -19.67 1.42
N ASN A 424 -12.15 -18.54 1.31
CA ASN A 424 -13.51 -18.36 1.80
C ASN A 424 -13.65 -18.60 3.33
N ASP A 425 -12.55 -18.56 4.11
CA ASP A 425 -12.59 -18.78 5.56
C ASP A 425 -13.13 -17.57 6.36
N GLY A 426 -13.15 -16.40 5.72
CA GLY A 426 -13.73 -15.17 6.23
C GLY A 426 -12.72 -14.11 6.69
N ASP A 427 -11.45 -14.45 6.88
CA ASP A 427 -10.42 -13.47 7.26
C ASP A 427 -9.73 -12.96 5.98
N LEU A 428 -9.51 -11.63 5.87
CA LEU A 428 -8.89 -11.07 4.65
C LEU A 428 -7.39 -11.37 4.62
N ASP A 429 -6.99 -12.13 3.60
CA ASP A 429 -5.64 -12.31 3.09
C ASP A 429 -5.13 -11.06 2.36
N LEU A 430 -3.86 -11.10 1.94
CA LEU A 430 -3.19 -10.01 1.21
C LEU A 430 -2.42 -10.55 0.00
N ILE A 431 -2.53 -9.89 -1.15
CA ILE A 431 -1.66 -10.09 -2.32
C ILE A 431 -0.92 -8.79 -2.65
N ALA A 432 0.37 -8.89 -3.02
CA ALA A 432 1.16 -7.75 -3.50
C ALA A 432 2.03 -8.15 -4.71
N MET A 433 1.88 -7.39 -5.80
CA MET A 433 2.73 -7.48 -6.99
C MET A 433 4.12 -6.94 -6.68
N ASN A 434 5.15 -7.53 -7.31
CA ASN A 434 6.54 -7.10 -7.18
C ASN A 434 7.23 -6.96 -8.53
N GLY A 435 8.44 -6.39 -8.51
CA GLY A 435 9.37 -6.38 -9.65
C GLY A 435 9.38 -5.04 -10.38
N PHE A 436 10.53 -4.36 -10.38
CA PHE A 436 10.63 -3.02 -10.98
C PHE A 436 11.10 -3.04 -12.44
N ILE A 437 12.35 -3.46 -12.70
CA ILE A 437 12.94 -3.52 -14.04
C ILE A 437 13.69 -4.85 -14.26
N SER A 438 13.09 -5.76 -15.02
CA SER A 438 13.67 -7.01 -15.49
C SER A 438 14.39 -6.83 -16.83
N ALA A 439 15.73 -6.97 -16.85
CA ALA A 439 16.56 -6.79 -18.04
C ALA A 439 17.77 -7.75 -18.08
N GLY A 440 18.99 -7.24 -18.31
CA GLY A 440 20.21 -8.07 -18.34
C GLY A 440 20.78 -8.40 -16.95
N GLU A 441 21.82 -9.24 -16.92
CA GLU A 441 22.46 -9.78 -15.70
C GLU A 441 23.13 -8.73 -14.78
N GLY A 442 23.34 -7.49 -15.26
CA GLY A 442 23.92 -6.42 -14.45
C GLY A 442 22.88 -5.79 -13.52
N ASN A 443 23.24 -5.51 -12.27
CA ASN A 443 22.40 -4.81 -11.30
C ASN A 443 22.71 -3.29 -11.29
N TYR A 444 21.69 -2.43 -11.40
CA TYR A 444 21.82 -0.98 -11.37
C TYR A 444 21.98 -0.38 -9.94
N TRP A 445 21.63 -1.12 -8.88
CA TRP A 445 21.70 -0.64 -7.49
C TRP A 445 23.05 -0.02 -7.10
N TYR A 446 24.16 -0.60 -7.55
CA TYR A 446 25.50 -0.10 -7.24
C TYR A 446 25.76 1.30 -7.82
N ASP A 447 25.35 1.55 -9.06
CA ASP A 447 25.53 2.83 -9.74
C ASP A 447 24.66 3.92 -9.11
N LEU A 448 23.40 3.60 -8.83
CA LEU A 448 22.48 4.52 -8.16
C LEU A 448 23.00 4.90 -6.77
N ALA A 449 23.33 3.91 -5.93
CA ALA A 449 23.84 4.14 -4.58
C ALA A 449 25.20 4.84 -4.56
N SER A 450 26.07 4.56 -5.55
CA SER A 450 27.34 5.27 -5.70
C SER A 450 27.15 6.72 -6.16
N TRP A 451 26.11 7.00 -6.93
CA TRP A 451 25.79 8.34 -7.43
C TRP A 451 25.11 9.22 -6.37
N THR A 452 24.12 8.71 -5.61
CA THR A 452 23.44 9.50 -4.57
C THR A 452 24.41 10.03 -3.51
N VAL A 453 25.43 9.26 -3.14
CA VAL A 453 26.47 9.70 -2.18
C VAL A 453 27.46 10.74 -2.73
N THR A 454 27.41 11.08 -4.03
CA THR A 454 28.26 12.15 -4.60
C THR A 454 27.71 13.56 -4.38
N GLY A 455 26.47 13.71 -3.92
CA GLY A 455 25.80 15.01 -3.82
C GLY A 455 25.42 15.61 -5.17
N SER A 456 25.22 14.77 -6.18
CA SER A 456 24.63 15.16 -7.46
C SER A 456 23.14 15.51 -7.29
N ASP A 457 22.65 16.48 -8.06
CA ASP A 457 21.28 16.98 -7.98
C ASP A 457 20.30 15.99 -8.63
N PRO A 458 19.38 15.36 -7.85
CA PRO A 458 18.55 14.27 -8.35
C PRO A 458 17.39 14.73 -9.23
N ALA A 459 16.95 15.99 -9.12
CA ALA A 459 15.84 16.48 -9.92
C ALA A 459 16.17 16.55 -11.42
N ASP A 460 17.45 16.66 -11.78
CA ASP A 460 17.91 16.70 -13.17
C ASP A 460 18.30 15.31 -13.69
N ALA A 461 17.43 14.74 -14.53
CA ALA A 461 17.63 13.45 -15.16
C ALA A 461 18.99 13.33 -15.88
N ALA A 462 19.56 14.43 -16.39
CA ALA A 462 20.86 14.40 -17.08
C ALA A 462 22.03 14.03 -16.14
N ASN A 463 21.86 14.18 -14.82
CA ASN A 463 22.88 13.80 -13.84
C ASN A 463 22.89 12.30 -13.53
N TRP A 464 21.79 11.58 -13.81
CA TRP A 464 21.62 10.19 -13.39
C TRP A 464 22.52 9.23 -14.20
N PRO A 465 23.13 8.20 -13.57
CA PRO A 465 23.91 7.21 -14.30
C PRO A 465 23.00 6.40 -15.23
N ALA A 466 23.49 6.08 -16.44
CA ALA A 466 22.67 5.39 -17.42
C ALA A 466 22.35 3.95 -16.99
N ILE A 467 21.08 3.59 -16.89
CA ILE A 467 20.62 2.23 -16.54
C ILE A 467 21.12 1.23 -17.59
N GLY A 468 20.90 1.56 -18.87
CA GLY A 468 21.25 0.69 -20.00
C GLY A 468 20.44 -0.60 -19.99
N ASN A 469 21.10 -1.74 -20.24
CA ASN A 469 20.47 -3.07 -20.22
C ASN A 469 20.64 -3.79 -18.87
N ARG A 470 20.53 -3.05 -17.76
CA ARG A 470 20.70 -3.58 -16.40
C ARG A 470 19.35 -3.78 -15.72
N SER A 471 19.22 -4.88 -14.99
CA SER A 471 18.08 -5.10 -14.12
C SER A 471 18.18 -4.21 -12.88
N PHE A 472 17.03 -3.87 -12.31
CA PHE A 472 16.94 -3.10 -11.08
C PHE A 472 15.71 -3.59 -10.33
N SER A 473 15.92 -4.39 -9.29
CA SER A 473 14.87 -5.14 -8.56
C SER A 473 13.81 -5.81 -9.47
N GLY A 474 14.25 -6.29 -10.64
CA GLY A 474 13.44 -7.14 -11.53
C GLY A 474 13.48 -8.61 -11.11
N TYR A 475 12.58 -9.41 -11.66
CA TYR A 475 12.41 -10.84 -11.36
C TYR A 475 12.08 -11.17 -9.89
N GLU A 476 11.66 -10.19 -9.10
CA GLU A 476 11.19 -10.40 -7.73
C GLU A 476 9.79 -11.07 -7.76
N PRO A 477 9.53 -12.09 -6.92
CA PRO A 477 8.26 -12.80 -6.95
C PRO A 477 7.15 -11.99 -6.29
N THR A 478 5.96 -12.01 -6.90
CA THR A 478 4.68 -11.63 -6.28
C THR A 478 4.52 -12.36 -4.93
N ARG A 479 3.98 -11.66 -3.92
CA ARG A 479 3.70 -12.22 -2.58
C ARG A 479 2.22 -12.40 -2.35
N VAL A 480 1.90 -13.44 -1.59
CA VAL A 480 0.54 -13.69 -1.09
C VAL A 480 0.69 -14.11 0.36
N TRP A 481 -0.02 -13.43 1.25
CA TRP A 481 -0.02 -13.72 2.67
C TRP A 481 -1.39 -14.21 3.10
N ARG A 482 -1.45 -15.46 3.56
CA ARG A 482 -2.64 -16.01 4.21
C ARG A 482 -2.81 -15.41 5.59
N ASN A 483 -4.00 -14.95 5.93
CA ASN A 483 -4.36 -14.56 7.28
C ASN A 483 -4.60 -15.82 8.13
N GLU A 484 -3.86 -15.98 9.23
CA GLU A 484 -4.00 -17.14 10.14
C GLU A 484 -4.89 -16.81 11.34
N GLY A 485 -5.62 -15.69 11.27
CA GLY A 485 -6.29 -15.05 12.37
C GLY A 485 -5.32 -14.56 13.46
N LEU A 486 -5.89 -13.96 14.52
CA LEU A 486 -5.13 -13.46 15.68
C LEU A 486 -3.95 -12.54 15.29
N ASN A 487 -4.18 -11.69 14.27
CA ASN A 487 -3.24 -10.71 13.73
C ASN A 487 -1.88 -11.33 13.35
N THR A 488 -1.87 -12.33 12.48
CA THR A 488 -0.64 -12.95 11.96
C THR A 488 -0.88 -13.50 10.56
N PHE A 489 0.11 -13.33 9.71
CA PHE A 489 0.07 -13.73 8.31
C PHE A 489 1.20 -14.71 7.97
N THR A 490 0.95 -15.64 7.05
CA THR A 490 1.96 -16.56 6.49
C THR A 490 2.12 -16.31 5.00
N GLU A 491 3.34 -16.11 4.50
CA GLU A 491 3.61 -15.99 3.06
C GLU A 491 3.50 -17.35 2.36
N GLN A 492 2.72 -17.43 1.27
CA GLN A 492 2.25 -18.66 0.63
C GLN A 492 2.34 -18.65 -0.91
N ALA A 493 2.84 -17.59 -1.57
CA ALA A 493 2.74 -17.44 -3.03
C ALA A 493 3.31 -18.63 -3.82
N GLU A 494 4.45 -19.19 -3.39
CA GLU A 494 5.06 -20.37 -4.04
C GLU A 494 4.17 -21.63 -3.88
N ALA A 495 3.54 -21.80 -2.72
CA ALA A 495 2.65 -22.93 -2.44
C ALA A 495 1.31 -22.83 -3.19
N LEU A 496 0.81 -21.60 -3.37
CA LEU A 496 -0.40 -21.30 -4.14
C LEU A 496 -0.19 -21.35 -5.66
N GLY A 497 1.05 -21.23 -6.13
CA GLY A 497 1.40 -21.13 -7.55
C GLY A 497 1.45 -19.69 -8.10
N LEU A 498 1.33 -18.70 -7.21
CA LEU A 498 1.23 -17.26 -7.49
C LEU A 498 2.56 -16.48 -7.37
N ALA A 499 3.69 -17.15 -7.12
CA ALA A 499 5.03 -16.52 -7.04
C ALA A 499 5.60 -16.04 -8.41
N VAL A 500 4.81 -15.26 -9.15
CA VAL A 500 5.12 -14.77 -10.49
C VAL A 500 6.27 -13.75 -10.43
N LYS A 501 7.32 -14.00 -11.22
CA LYS A 501 8.55 -13.19 -11.32
C LYS A 501 8.56 -12.32 -12.58
N ARG A 502 7.48 -11.55 -12.74
CA ARG A 502 7.29 -10.54 -13.79
C ARG A 502 7.43 -9.15 -13.19
N ASP A 503 7.53 -8.11 -14.01
CA ASP A 503 7.49 -6.73 -13.50
C ASP A 503 6.02 -6.34 -13.26
N GLY A 504 5.46 -6.75 -12.12
CA GLY A 504 4.03 -6.60 -11.81
C GLY A 504 3.62 -5.16 -11.51
N ARG A 505 2.41 -4.77 -11.90
CA ARG A 505 1.86 -3.42 -11.64
C ARG A 505 0.48 -3.52 -10.98
N GLY A 506 -0.60 -3.58 -11.75
CA GLY A 506 -1.95 -3.79 -11.23
C GLY A 506 -2.23 -5.24 -10.83
N VAL A 507 -3.03 -5.44 -9.78
CA VAL A 507 -3.65 -6.73 -9.42
C VAL A 507 -5.13 -6.55 -9.17
N VAL A 508 -5.93 -7.29 -9.93
CA VAL A 508 -7.39 -7.27 -9.89
C VAL A 508 -7.86 -8.59 -9.30
N VAL A 509 -8.74 -8.52 -8.29
CA VAL A 509 -9.37 -9.68 -7.67
C VAL A 509 -10.86 -9.68 -7.98
N PHE A 510 -11.39 -10.80 -8.46
CA PHE A 510 -12.73 -10.91 -9.01
C PHE A 510 -13.19 -12.36 -9.15
N ASP A 511 -14.50 -12.61 -9.12
CA ASP A 511 -15.11 -13.91 -9.41
C ASP A 511 -15.59 -13.90 -10.87
N TYR A 512 -14.75 -14.39 -11.80
CA TYR A 512 -15.01 -14.25 -13.25
C TYR A 512 -15.88 -15.39 -13.82
N ASP A 513 -15.94 -16.54 -13.16
CA ASP A 513 -16.78 -17.67 -13.55
C ASP A 513 -18.03 -17.88 -12.66
N ASN A 514 -18.28 -16.94 -11.73
CA ASN A 514 -19.45 -16.84 -10.86
C ASN A 514 -19.63 -18.06 -9.93
N ASP A 515 -18.52 -18.68 -9.49
CA ASP A 515 -18.50 -19.86 -8.62
C ASP A 515 -18.24 -19.54 -7.13
N GLY A 516 -17.74 -18.32 -6.85
CA GLY A 516 -17.55 -17.73 -5.53
C GLY A 516 -16.17 -17.92 -4.88
N ASP A 517 -15.26 -18.67 -5.49
CA ASP A 517 -13.83 -18.60 -5.16
C ASP A 517 -13.21 -17.41 -5.93
N LEU A 518 -12.47 -16.52 -5.25
CA LEU A 518 -11.92 -15.31 -5.89
C LEU A 518 -10.70 -15.62 -6.77
N ASP A 519 -10.76 -15.20 -8.04
CA ASP A 519 -9.71 -15.30 -9.04
C ASP A 519 -8.83 -14.03 -9.11
N ILE A 520 -7.70 -14.12 -9.82
CA ILE A 520 -6.70 -13.05 -9.88
C ILE A 520 -6.28 -12.74 -11.31
N PHE A 521 -6.38 -11.48 -11.73
CA PHE A 521 -5.74 -10.95 -12.92
C PHE A 521 -4.54 -10.06 -12.54
N MET A 522 -3.36 -10.37 -13.08
CA MET A 522 -2.12 -9.61 -12.87
C MET A 522 -1.73 -8.88 -14.15
N ALA A 523 -1.66 -7.55 -14.08
CA ALA A 523 -1.11 -6.72 -15.14
C ALA A 523 0.41 -6.58 -14.96
N ASN A 524 1.18 -6.94 -15.98
CA ASN A 524 2.65 -6.93 -15.93
C ASN A 524 3.22 -5.98 -16.98
N GLN A 525 4.21 -5.19 -16.57
CA GLN A 525 4.73 -4.11 -17.39
C GLN A 525 5.75 -4.59 -18.43
N ASP A 526 5.53 -4.23 -19.69
CA ASP A 526 6.31 -4.71 -20.84
C ASP A 526 6.30 -6.24 -20.99
N GLN A 527 5.28 -6.90 -20.46
CA GLN A 527 5.18 -8.35 -20.35
C GLN A 527 3.72 -8.79 -20.57
N PRO A 528 3.44 -10.08 -20.83
CA PRO A 528 2.07 -10.57 -20.87
C PRO A 528 1.39 -10.47 -19.49
N PRO A 529 0.06 -10.37 -19.41
CA PRO A 529 -0.65 -10.50 -18.15
C PRO A 529 -0.65 -11.95 -17.64
N ASN A 530 -1.19 -12.18 -16.45
CA ASN A 530 -1.64 -13.50 -16.02
C ASN A 530 -3.12 -13.42 -15.61
N LEU A 531 -3.91 -14.44 -15.96
CA LEU A 531 -5.19 -14.73 -15.34
C LEU A 531 -5.06 -16.08 -14.62
N PHE A 532 -5.29 -16.07 -13.31
CA PHE A 532 -5.26 -17.26 -12.46
C PHE A 532 -6.68 -17.61 -12.02
N ASN A 533 -7.11 -18.81 -12.37
CA ASN A 533 -8.34 -19.38 -11.84
C ASN A 533 -8.07 -20.05 -10.49
N ASN A 534 -8.86 -19.72 -9.48
CA ASN A 534 -8.80 -20.32 -8.16
C ASN A 534 -9.42 -21.72 -8.18
N ARG A 535 -8.68 -22.73 -7.73
CA ARG A 535 -9.10 -24.13 -7.72
C ARG A 535 -8.83 -24.81 -6.39
N ILE A 536 -8.71 -24.03 -5.31
CA ILE A 536 -8.53 -24.55 -3.96
C ILE A 536 -9.68 -25.50 -3.60
N GLY A 537 -10.91 -25.19 -4.02
CA GLY A 537 -12.05 -26.09 -3.94
C GLY A 537 -12.40 -26.41 -2.49
N THR A 538 -12.85 -25.39 -1.78
CA THR A 538 -13.06 -25.46 -0.33
C THR A 538 -14.38 -26.14 0.03
N GLU A 539 -14.50 -26.61 1.27
CA GLU A 539 -15.80 -26.88 1.91
C GLU A 539 -16.31 -25.61 2.63
N ASN A 540 -15.83 -24.42 2.25
CA ASN A 540 -16.26 -23.16 2.85
C ASN A 540 -17.38 -22.55 2.01
N HIS A 541 -18.12 -21.64 2.63
CA HIS A 541 -19.29 -20.97 2.10
C HIS A 541 -19.00 -19.50 1.81
N TRP A 542 -19.74 -18.91 0.88
CA TRP A 542 -19.52 -17.54 0.44
C TRP A 542 -20.82 -16.75 0.27
N LEU A 543 -20.72 -15.43 0.16
CA LEU A 543 -21.80 -14.56 -0.30
C LEU A 543 -21.19 -13.39 -1.09
N ILE A 544 -21.70 -13.16 -2.30
CA ILE A 544 -21.36 -11.98 -3.09
C ILE A 544 -22.57 -11.05 -3.10
N VAL A 545 -22.37 -9.77 -2.79
CA VAL A 545 -23.44 -8.75 -2.72
C VAL A 545 -23.27 -7.71 -3.83
N ARG A 546 -24.24 -7.67 -4.75
CA ARG A 546 -24.43 -6.58 -5.72
C ARG A 546 -25.35 -5.53 -5.10
N LEU A 547 -24.92 -4.27 -5.10
CA LEU A 547 -25.70 -3.14 -4.60
C LEU A 547 -26.29 -2.36 -5.77
N GLU A 548 -27.53 -1.92 -5.65
CA GLU A 548 -28.16 -1.01 -6.63
C GLU A 548 -29.01 0.04 -5.92
N THR A 549 -28.81 1.31 -6.26
CA THR A 549 -29.59 2.44 -5.73
C THR A 549 -30.47 3.06 -6.83
N ASP A 550 -31.46 3.85 -6.43
CA ASP A 550 -32.18 4.74 -7.36
C ASP A 550 -31.64 6.18 -7.16
N PRO A 551 -31.03 6.82 -8.19
CA PRO A 551 -30.51 8.18 -8.09
C PRO A 551 -31.56 9.22 -7.69
N ALA A 552 -32.86 8.95 -7.90
CA ALA A 552 -33.94 9.80 -7.40
C ALA A 552 -34.01 9.85 -5.86
N THR A 553 -33.28 8.99 -5.17
CA THR A 553 -33.14 8.99 -3.72
C THR A 553 -32.04 9.93 -3.20
N GLY A 554 -31.16 10.44 -4.06
CA GLY A 554 -29.98 11.23 -3.68
C GLY A 554 -28.78 10.40 -3.23
N VAL A 555 -28.61 9.20 -3.77
CA VAL A 555 -27.40 8.37 -3.62
C VAL A 555 -26.93 7.97 -5.03
N ASN A 556 -25.62 7.91 -5.25
CA ASN A 556 -25.04 7.48 -6.53
C ASN A 556 -25.48 6.03 -6.88
N ARG A 557 -25.71 5.76 -8.18
CA ARG A 557 -26.30 4.51 -8.71
C ARG A 557 -25.57 3.25 -8.22
N ASP A 558 -24.24 3.28 -8.29
CA ASP A 558 -23.32 2.19 -7.97
C ASP A 558 -23.24 1.88 -6.46
N GLY A 559 -23.79 2.75 -5.62
CA GLY A 559 -23.73 2.62 -4.16
C GLY A 559 -22.31 2.76 -3.61
N ILE A 560 -21.41 3.47 -4.29
CA ILE A 560 -20.06 3.79 -3.78
C ILE A 560 -20.18 4.54 -2.46
N GLY A 561 -19.40 4.13 -1.47
CA GLY A 561 -19.51 4.53 -0.06
C GLY A 561 -20.49 3.71 0.79
N THR A 562 -21.22 2.75 0.20
CA THR A 562 -22.09 1.85 0.99
C THR A 562 -21.24 0.85 1.78
N ARG A 563 -21.53 0.72 3.08
CA ARG A 563 -20.94 -0.34 3.91
C ARG A 563 -21.94 -1.45 4.18
N VAL A 564 -21.51 -2.70 3.95
CA VAL A 564 -22.26 -3.91 4.29
C VAL A 564 -21.58 -4.63 5.44
N THR A 565 -22.35 -4.92 6.49
CA THR A 565 -21.91 -5.70 7.65
C THR A 565 -22.62 -7.05 7.66
N ALA A 566 -21.87 -8.14 7.47
CA ALA A 566 -22.36 -9.50 7.59
C ALA A 566 -22.15 -10.01 9.01
N VAL A 567 -23.21 -10.56 9.61
CA VAL A 567 -23.18 -11.18 10.93
C VAL A 567 -23.59 -12.64 10.82
N THR A 568 -22.67 -13.52 11.13
CA THR A 568 -22.83 -14.98 11.12
C THR A 568 -22.80 -15.54 12.55
N ASP A 569 -22.57 -16.85 12.70
CA ASP A 569 -22.30 -17.46 14.01
C ASP A 569 -20.79 -17.45 14.34
N ALA A 570 -19.92 -17.48 13.32
CA ALA A 570 -18.47 -17.30 13.43
C ALA A 570 -18.04 -15.87 13.78
N GLY A 571 -18.74 -14.83 13.29
CA GLY A 571 -18.35 -13.45 13.61
C GLY A 571 -19.16 -12.33 12.95
N VAL A 572 -18.54 -11.15 12.92
CA VAL A 572 -18.99 -9.95 12.20
C VAL A 572 -17.89 -9.61 11.20
N LYS A 573 -18.27 -9.28 9.96
CA LYS A 573 -17.35 -8.88 8.89
C LYS A 573 -17.91 -7.65 8.20
N ILE A 574 -17.06 -6.68 7.84
CA ILE A 574 -17.47 -5.53 7.00
C ILE A 574 -16.82 -5.58 5.62
N ARG A 575 -17.53 -5.04 4.64
CA ARG A 575 -17.02 -4.66 3.32
C ARG A 575 -17.59 -3.30 2.96
N GLU A 576 -16.82 -2.48 2.27
CA GLU A 576 -17.24 -1.18 1.77
C GLU A 576 -17.15 -1.18 0.25
N ARG A 577 -18.12 -0.56 -0.42
CA ARG A 577 -18.10 -0.38 -1.87
C ARG A 577 -17.21 0.82 -2.19
N ASP A 578 -15.94 0.56 -2.46
CA ASP A 578 -15.00 1.56 -2.97
C ASP A 578 -15.26 1.90 -4.45
N GLY A 579 -14.53 2.89 -4.96
CA GLY A 579 -14.58 3.30 -6.36
C GLY A 579 -13.22 3.28 -7.07
N GLY A 580 -12.42 2.23 -6.85
CA GLY A 580 -11.13 2.02 -7.52
C GLY A 580 -9.91 2.05 -6.59
N ASN A 581 -10.00 1.50 -5.39
CA ASN A 581 -8.84 1.49 -4.47
C ASN A 581 -7.69 0.59 -5.00
N GLY A 582 -6.46 1.07 -4.86
CA GLY A 582 -5.22 0.35 -5.16
C GLY A 582 -4.57 0.69 -6.51
N TYR A 583 -3.26 0.48 -6.59
CA TYR A 583 -2.44 0.95 -7.71
C TYR A 583 -2.76 0.23 -9.02
N SER A 584 -3.03 1.00 -10.09
CA SER A 584 -3.25 0.46 -11.44
C SER A 584 -4.31 -0.66 -11.49
N SER A 585 -5.29 -0.67 -10.58
CA SER A 585 -6.21 -1.79 -10.47
C SER A 585 -7.52 -1.50 -9.75
N GLN A 586 -8.64 -1.78 -10.43
CA GLN A 586 -9.97 -1.86 -9.82
C GLN A 586 -10.43 -3.33 -9.80
N SER A 587 -10.71 -3.83 -8.59
CA SER A 587 -11.29 -5.16 -8.33
C SER A 587 -12.79 -5.21 -8.64
N ASP A 588 -13.39 -6.41 -8.52
CA ASP A 588 -14.83 -6.63 -8.69
C ASP A 588 -15.68 -5.64 -7.87
N PRO A 589 -16.67 -4.96 -8.49
CA PRO A 589 -17.53 -4.03 -7.78
C PRO A 589 -18.51 -4.71 -6.79
N ARG A 590 -18.65 -6.03 -6.83
CA ARG A 590 -19.53 -6.80 -5.95
C ARG A 590 -18.81 -7.18 -4.66
N LEU A 591 -19.45 -6.99 -3.51
CA LEU A 591 -18.82 -7.20 -2.21
C LEU A 591 -18.79 -8.70 -1.85
N HIS A 592 -17.59 -9.29 -1.83
CA HIS A 592 -17.37 -10.68 -1.44
C HIS A 592 -17.20 -10.87 0.07
N PHE A 593 -17.85 -11.89 0.60
CA PHE A 593 -17.71 -12.37 1.97
C PHE A 593 -17.47 -13.88 1.98
N GLY A 594 -16.29 -14.33 2.40
CA GLY A 594 -16.11 -15.69 2.91
C GLY A 594 -16.83 -15.86 4.24
N LEU A 595 -17.51 -16.99 4.40
CA LEU A 595 -18.37 -17.32 5.54
C LEU A 595 -17.83 -18.52 6.34
N GLY A 596 -16.70 -19.11 5.93
CA GLY A 596 -16.15 -20.31 6.52
C GLY A 596 -17.17 -21.45 6.48
N LYS A 597 -17.61 -21.94 7.64
CA LYS A 597 -18.62 -23.03 7.72
C LYS A 597 -20.07 -22.56 7.89
N ASP A 598 -20.32 -21.26 7.88
CA ASP A 598 -21.66 -20.71 8.10
C ASP A 598 -22.46 -20.68 6.79
N THR A 599 -23.50 -21.53 6.70
CA THR A 599 -24.41 -21.64 5.55
C THR A 599 -25.47 -20.53 5.47
N VAL A 600 -25.52 -19.63 6.47
CA VAL A 600 -26.51 -18.56 6.59
C VAL A 600 -25.87 -17.33 7.25
N VAL A 601 -25.95 -16.18 6.59
CA VAL A 601 -25.72 -14.88 7.23
C VAL A 601 -26.99 -14.51 8.02
N ARG A 602 -26.89 -14.59 9.35
CA ARG A 602 -28.02 -14.34 10.25
C ARG A 602 -28.58 -12.92 10.11
N LEU A 603 -27.71 -11.93 9.87
CA LEU A 603 -28.10 -10.54 9.63
C LEU A 603 -27.09 -9.86 8.69
N LEU A 604 -27.57 -9.30 7.59
CA LEU A 604 -26.87 -8.26 6.83
C LEU A 604 -27.42 -6.90 7.24
N GLU A 605 -26.56 -5.99 7.69
CA GLU A 605 -26.83 -4.55 7.78
C GLU A 605 -26.19 -3.87 6.58
N VAL A 606 -26.98 -3.06 5.86
CA VAL A 606 -26.50 -2.21 4.77
C VAL A 606 -26.66 -0.75 5.22
N ARG A 607 -25.53 -0.04 5.32
CA ARG A 607 -25.46 1.40 5.58
C ARG A 607 -25.16 2.13 4.28
N TRP A 608 -26.20 2.74 3.72
CA TRP A 608 -26.14 3.54 2.50
C TRP A 608 -25.47 4.90 2.76
N PRO A 609 -24.89 5.56 1.73
CA PRO A 609 -24.25 6.87 1.83
C PRO A 609 -25.12 7.98 2.44
N ASP A 610 -26.45 7.90 2.29
CA ASP A 610 -27.38 8.84 2.93
C ASP A 610 -27.60 8.61 4.44
N GLY A 611 -26.78 7.75 5.06
CA GLY A 611 -26.92 7.31 6.46
C GLY A 611 -28.06 6.31 6.69
N GLY A 612 -28.74 5.88 5.62
CA GLY A 612 -29.85 4.92 5.67
C GLY A 612 -29.42 3.52 6.08
N LEU A 613 -30.22 2.85 6.92
CA LEU A 613 -29.95 1.50 7.41
C LEU A 613 -31.02 0.50 6.99
N GLN A 614 -30.62 -0.50 6.22
CA GLN A 614 -31.46 -1.58 5.70
C GLN A 614 -30.97 -2.93 6.23
N TYR A 615 -31.91 -3.82 6.59
CA TYR A 615 -31.60 -5.10 7.24
C TYR A 615 -32.23 -6.29 6.51
N LEU A 616 -31.42 -7.32 6.24
CA LEU A 616 -31.87 -8.62 5.75
C LEU A 616 -31.50 -9.69 6.80
N GLU A 617 -32.43 -10.60 7.11
CA GLU A 617 -32.24 -11.64 8.12
C GLU A 617 -32.26 -13.04 7.50
N ASN A 618 -31.40 -13.93 7.99
CA ASN A 618 -31.29 -15.34 7.58
C ASN A 618 -31.07 -15.51 6.06
N VAL A 619 -30.11 -14.77 5.52
CA VAL A 619 -29.71 -14.83 4.11
C VAL A 619 -28.88 -16.09 3.89
N PRO A 620 -29.27 -17.00 2.98
CA PRO A 620 -28.46 -18.18 2.64
C PRO A 620 -27.09 -17.81 2.08
N ALA A 621 -26.10 -18.68 2.28
CA ALA A 621 -24.83 -18.65 1.57
C ALA A 621 -24.95 -19.14 0.12
N ASP A 622 -23.80 -19.17 -0.57
CA ASP A 622 -23.55 -19.78 -1.88
C ASP A 622 -24.41 -19.16 -3.00
N GLN A 623 -24.47 -17.83 -3.02
CA GLN A 623 -25.25 -17.05 -3.99
C GLN A 623 -24.68 -15.65 -4.25
N ILE A 624 -24.98 -15.12 -5.42
CA ILE A 624 -24.90 -13.69 -5.72
C ILE A 624 -26.26 -13.06 -5.34
N LEU A 625 -26.25 -12.16 -4.36
CA LEU A 625 -27.43 -11.47 -3.87
C LEU A 625 -27.45 -10.02 -4.37
N THR A 626 -28.49 -9.65 -5.12
CA THR A 626 -28.71 -8.23 -5.45
C THR A 626 -29.60 -7.58 -4.38
N ILE A 627 -29.08 -6.52 -3.76
CA ILE A 627 -29.80 -5.70 -2.77
C ILE A 627 -30.10 -4.33 -3.37
N HIS A 628 -31.39 -4.04 -3.55
CA HIS A 628 -31.85 -2.71 -3.92
C HIS A 628 -32.07 -1.85 -2.66
N GLN A 629 -31.70 -0.58 -2.72
CA GLN A 629 -31.99 0.39 -1.66
C GLN A 629 -33.50 0.60 -1.48
N ASP A 630 -34.00 0.44 -0.26
CA ASP A 630 -35.40 0.70 0.09
C ASP A 630 -35.56 1.64 1.29
N LYS A 631 -35.76 2.92 0.99
CA LYS A 631 -36.01 3.99 1.98
C LYS A 631 -37.29 3.80 2.79
N THR A 632 -38.24 2.96 2.35
CA THR A 632 -39.48 2.70 3.09
C THR A 632 -39.31 1.75 4.26
N HIS A 633 -38.23 0.95 4.25
CA HIS A 633 -37.87 0.00 5.31
C HIS A 633 -36.57 0.38 6.04
N TYR A 634 -36.14 1.65 5.95
CA TYR A 634 -35.08 2.18 6.80
C TYR A 634 -35.46 2.02 8.29
N ALA A 635 -34.57 1.41 9.06
CA ALA A 635 -34.78 1.13 10.46
C ALA A 635 -33.89 2.02 11.35
N GLU A 636 -34.28 2.17 12.62
CA GLU A 636 -33.38 2.71 13.64
C GLU A 636 -32.16 1.79 13.76
N ARG A 637 -30.97 2.39 13.95
CA ARG A 637 -29.70 1.64 14.07
C ARG A 637 -29.83 0.59 15.16
N LEU A 638 -29.81 -0.68 14.75
CA LEU A 638 -29.63 -1.77 15.69
C LEU A 638 -28.29 -1.55 16.39
N ALA A 639 -28.28 -1.71 17.71
CA ALA A 639 -27.03 -1.78 18.47
C ALA A 639 -26.33 -3.11 18.18
N LEU A 640 -25.88 -3.30 16.94
CA LEU A 640 -24.89 -4.29 16.58
C LEU A 640 -23.70 -4.07 17.50
N LYS A 641 -23.38 -5.10 18.29
CA LYS A 641 -22.20 -5.09 19.14
C LYS A 641 -20.96 -5.41 18.30
N ILE A 642 -20.69 -4.54 17.33
CA ILE A 642 -19.32 -4.30 16.89
C ILE A 642 -18.60 -3.83 18.16
N GLY A 643 -17.55 -4.54 18.56
CA GLY A 643 -16.80 -4.18 19.76
C GLY A 643 -16.13 -2.82 19.57
N PRO A 644 -15.63 -2.18 20.65
CA PRO A 644 -14.52 -1.26 20.44
C PRO A 644 -13.39 -2.00 19.68
N PRO A 645 -12.61 -1.31 18.84
CA PRO A 645 -11.50 -1.91 18.09
C PRO A 645 -10.68 -2.79 19.03
N LYS A 646 -10.32 -3.99 18.58
CA LYS A 646 -9.68 -4.98 19.47
C LYS A 646 -8.32 -4.39 19.85
N PRO A 647 -8.10 -3.94 21.11
CA PRO A 647 -6.89 -3.19 21.44
C PRO A 647 -5.69 -4.07 21.11
N TRP A 648 -4.79 -3.57 20.25
CA TRP A 648 -3.72 -4.38 19.69
C TRP A 648 -2.92 -5.06 20.80
N LYS A 649 -3.16 -6.37 20.97
CA LYS A 649 -2.44 -7.19 21.93
C LYS A 649 -1.23 -7.74 21.22
N ARG A 650 -0.07 -7.13 21.50
CA ARG A 650 1.22 -7.83 21.37
C ARG A 650 1.06 -9.16 22.10
N ARG A 651 1.08 -10.28 21.35
CA ARG A 651 0.63 -11.59 21.84
C ARG A 651 1.23 -11.89 23.21
N THR A 652 0.41 -12.33 24.15
CA THR A 652 0.94 -12.81 25.43
C THR A 652 1.80 -14.04 25.21
N THR A 653 2.73 -14.33 26.12
CA THR A 653 3.67 -15.47 26.01
C THR A 653 3.00 -16.86 26.03
N GLU A 654 1.67 -16.90 26.15
CA GLU A 654 0.82 -18.08 26.04
C GLU A 654 0.12 -18.15 24.66
N GLU A 655 -0.20 -17.03 24.01
CA GLU A 655 -0.71 -16.95 22.63
C GLU A 655 0.42 -17.06 21.59
N GLU A 656 1.62 -16.55 21.91
CA GLU A 656 2.85 -16.87 21.15
C GLU A 656 3.15 -18.37 21.16
N ARG A 657 2.72 -19.07 22.21
CA ARG A 657 2.87 -20.52 22.39
C ARG A 657 1.89 -21.34 21.53
N ASN A 658 1.01 -20.70 20.75
CA ASN A 658 0.05 -21.36 19.87
C ASN A 658 0.10 -20.86 18.40
N ARG A 659 1.18 -20.19 17.95
CA ARG A 659 1.43 -19.98 16.50
C ARG A 659 1.37 -21.33 15.75
N PRO A 660 1.01 -21.41 14.46
CA PRO A 660 1.29 -22.59 13.65
C PRO A 660 2.78 -22.91 13.77
N HIS A 661 3.07 -24.02 14.45
CA HIS A 661 4.36 -24.19 15.08
C HIS A 661 5.40 -24.64 14.06
N ILE A 662 6.42 -23.82 13.82
CA ILE A 662 7.78 -24.38 13.84
C ILE A 662 7.91 -24.98 15.24
N ASP A 663 7.67 -26.30 15.30
CA ASP A 663 7.66 -27.13 16.50
C ASP A 663 8.65 -26.58 17.54
N PRO A 664 8.21 -26.23 18.77
CA PRO A 664 9.08 -25.70 19.80
C PRO A 664 10.24 -26.65 20.11
N ALA A 665 10.08 -27.96 19.89
CA ALA A 665 11.18 -28.91 19.97
C ALA A 665 12.16 -28.76 18.80
N LYS A 666 11.74 -28.34 17.60
CA LYS A 666 12.64 -27.96 16.48
C LYS A 666 13.32 -26.61 16.71
N VAL A 667 12.62 -25.60 17.21
CA VAL A 667 13.24 -24.30 17.57
C VAL A 667 14.22 -24.48 18.73
N ASP A 668 13.83 -25.25 19.75
CA ASP A 668 14.68 -25.57 20.89
C ASP A 668 15.85 -26.48 20.47
N ALA A 669 15.65 -27.48 19.60
CA ALA A 669 16.73 -28.28 19.06
C ALA A 669 17.70 -27.44 18.22
N LEU A 670 17.22 -26.56 17.34
CA LEU A 670 18.06 -25.66 16.54
C LEU A 670 18.89 -24.75 17.44
N LEU A 671 18.26 -24.06 18.39
CA LEU A 671 18.95 -23.16 19.31
C LEU A 671 19.89 -23.94 20.24
N THR A 672 19.52 -25.14 20.69
CA THR A 672 20.39 -26.03 21.49
C THR A 672 21.56 -26.56 20.67
N GLU A 673 21.39 -26.83 19.37
CA GLU A 673 22.47 -27.23 18.47
C GLU A 673 23.44 -26.06 18.23
N MET A 674 22.93 -24.84 18.05
CA MET A 674 23.74 -23.62 17.98
C MET A 674 24.48 -23.36 19.30
N GLU A 675 23.82 -23.50 20.46
CA GLU A 675 24.48 -23.46 21.77
C GLU A 675 25.57 -24.53 21.89
N ALA A 676 25.32 -25.76 21.46
CA ALA A 676 26.28 -26.86 21.52
C ALA A 676 27.52 -26.57 20.65
N LYS A 677 27.33 -25.98 19.46
CA LYS A 677 28.42 -25.49 18.60
C LYS A 677 29.22 -24.36 19.27
N LEU A 678 28.57 -23.48 20.03
CA LEU A 678 29.19 -22.35 20.74
C LEU A 678 29.87 -22.75 22.07
N ARG A 679 29.43 -23.83 22.74
CA ARG A 679 30.02 -24.35 23.99
C ARG A 679 31.46 -24.85 23.85
N GLY A 680 31.94 -25.10 22.62
CA GLY A 680 33.35 -25.37 22.32
C GLY A 680 34.26 -24.13 22.32
N GLY A 681 33.72 -22.94 22.55
CA GLY A 681 34.40 -21.65 22.47
C GLY A 681 33.92 -20.80 21.29
N LEU A 682 34.00 -19.48 21.42
CA LEU A 682 33.54 -18.50 20.41
C LEU A 682 34.50 -18.39 19.23
N SER A 683 34.56 -19.44 18.41
CA SER A 683 35.44 -19.57 17.25
C SER A 683 35.13 -18.59 16.10
N GLY A 684 33.94 -17.97 16.08
CA GLY A 684 33.60 -16.86 15.19
C GLY A 684 32.49 -15.98 15.74
N PHE A 685 32.68 -14.65 15.64
CA PHE A 685 31.66 -13.64 16.02
C PHE A 685 30.34 -13.87 15.27
N SER A 686 30.43 -14.21 13.98
CA SER A 686 29.26 -14.43 13.11
C SER A 686 28.30 -15.50 13.62
N LEU A 687 28.78 -16.62 14.18
CA LEU A 687 27.89 -17.68 14.69
C LEU A 687 27.22 -17.29 16.01
N ALA A 688 27.93 -16.55 16.87
CA ALA A 688 27.38 -16.05 18.13
C ALA A 688 26.33 -14.96 17.88
N SER A 689 26.67 -13.99 17.04
CA SER A 689 25.77 -12.92 16.58
C SER A 689 24.57 -13.50 15.79
N MET A 690 24.75 -14.59 15.04
CA MET A 690 23.64 -15.32 14.39
C MET A 690 22.73 -16.02 15.41
N TYR A 691 23.29 -16.68 16.44
CA TYR A 691 22.49 -17.26 17.54
C TYR A 691 21.71 -16.17 18.30
N ARG A 692 22.34 -15.02 18.58
CA ARG A 692 21.69 -13.85 19.18
C ARG A 692 20.53 -13.34 18.31
N LYS A 693 20.79 -13.06 17.03
CA LYS A 693 19.79 -12.57 16.06
C LYS A 693 18.64 -13.57 15.88
N LYS A 694 18.91 -14.89 15.83
CA LYS A 694 17.85 -15.93 15.80
C LYS A 694 17.08 -16.01 17.12
N CYS A 695 17.73 -15.87 18.27
CA CYS A 695 17.03 -15.77 19.55
C CYS A 695 16.09 -14.54 19.59
N ALA A 696 16.54 -13.37 19.13
CA ALA A 696 15.70 -12.18 19.05
C ALA A 696 14.51 -12.38 18.10
N TYR A 697 14.74 -12.91 16.90
CA TYR A 697 13.70 -13.25 15.91
C TYR A 697 12.63 -14.22 16.46
N TYR A 698 13.01 -15.17 17.31
CA TYR A 698 12.08 -16.12 17.97
C TYR A 698 11.60 -15.67 19.37
N GLY A 699 11.79 -14.40 19.76
CA GLY A 699 11.40 -13.85 21.06
C GLY A 699 12.17 -14.44 22.27
N LYS A 700 13.23 -15.22 22.04
CA LYS A 700 14.05 -15.91 23.06
C LYS A 700 15.17 -15.03 23.62
N HIS A 701 14.90 -13.74 23.86
CA HIS A 701 15.89 -12.78 24.39
C HIS A 701 16.51 -13.27 25.71
N ASP A 702 15.69 -13.78 26.64
CA ASP A 702 16.17 -14.36 27.90
C ASP A 702 17.11 -15.55 27.72
N ARG A 703 16.89 -16.36 26.68
CA ARG A 703 17.76 -17.49 26.34
C ARG A 703 19.12 -17.01 25.84
N ALA A 704 19.16 -15.97 25.01
CA ALA A 704 20.40 -15.36 24.55
C ALA A 704 21.19 -14.75 25.72
N VAL A 705 20.54 -13.91 26.53
CA VAL A 705 21.14 -13.28 27.72
C VAL A 705 21.68 -14.34 28.68
N ALA A 706 20.87 -15.32 29.08
CA ALA A 706 21.30 -16.36 30.00
C ALA A 706 22.40 -17.28 29.42
N PHE A 707 22.42 -17.49 28.10
CA PHE A 707 23.49 -18.24 27.44
C PHE A 707 24.82 -17.48 27.50
N PHE A 708 24.87 -16.25 26.99
CA PHE A 708 26.11 -15.46 26.99
C PHE A 708 26.57 -15.10 28.41
N GLN A 709 25.65 -14.89 29.35
CA GLN A 709 26.00 -14.65 30.74
C GLN A 709 26.71 -15.87 31.37
N ARG A 710 26.23 -17.10 31.14
CA ARG A 710 26.95 -18.31 31.57
C ARG A 710 28.34 -18.44 30.92
N MET A 711 28.51 -17.97 29.69
CA MET A 711 29.84 -17.94 29.05
C MET A 711 30.77 -16.94 29.73
N VAL A 712 30.29 -15.73 30.06
CA VAL A 712 31.05 -14.72 30.82
C VAL A 712 31.36 -15.18 32.25
N GLU A 713 30.48 -15.95 32.88
CA GLU A 713 30.71 -16.54 34.21
C GLU A 713 31.72 -17.68 34.15
N ALA A 714 31.73 -18.48 33.08
CA ALA A 714 32.67 -19.60 32.88
C ALA A 714 34.08 -19.14 32.49
N ASP A 715 34.19 -18.13 31.63
CA ASP A 715 35.46 -17.43 31.36
C ASP A 715 35.26 -15.90 31.44
N PRO A 716 35.50 -15.30 32.62
CA PRO A 716 35.46 -13.85 32.78
C PRO A 716 36.48 -13.08 31.95
N ALA A 717 37.45 -13.73 31.28
CA ALA A 717 38.36 -13.08 30.34
C ALA A 717 37.86 -13.10 28.88
N ASP A 718 36.81 -13.85 28.54
CA ASP A 718 36.25 -13.89 27.17
C ASP A 718 35.53 -12.58 26.83
N TYR A 719 36.26 -11.69 26.15
CA TYR A 719 35.73 -10.41 25.68
C TYR A 719 34.61 -10.56 24.64
N ARG A 720 34.55 -11.67 23.89
CA ARG A 720 33.51 -11.90 22.87
C ARG A 720 32.20 -12.28 23.53
N ALA A 721 32.25 -13.15 24.54
CA ALA A 721 31.08 -13.48 25.36
C ALA A 721 30.51 -12.24 26.06
N ARG A 722 31.39 -11.37 26.58
CA ARG A 722 31.01 -10.08 27.19
C ARG A 722 30.34 -9.14 26.19
N VAL A 723 30.82 -9.09 24.95
CA VAL A 723 30.24 -8.24 23.89
C VAL A 723 28.88 -8.77 23.43
N GLU A 724 28.74 -10.08 23.17
CA GLU A 724 27.44 -10.66 22.79
C GLU A 724 26.41 -10.63 23.92
N LEU A 725 26.84 -10.75 25.18
CA LEU A 725 25.98 -10.49 26.34
C LEU A 725 25.47 -9.05 26.36
N ALA A 726 26.33 -8.07 26.11
CA ALA A 726 25.93 -6.67 26.02
C ALA A 726 24.92 -6.45 24.87
N CYS A 727 25.18 -7.00 23.69
CA CYS A 727 24.24 -6.95 22.57
C CYS A 727 22.88 -7.58 22.92
N ALA A 728 22.87 -8.79 23.50
CA ALA A 728 21.64 -9.49 23.87
C ALA A 728 20.84 -8.76 24.97
N LEU A 729 21.51 -8.08 25.90
CA LEU A 729 20.86 -7.23 26.92
C LEU A 729 20.20 -5.99 26.29
N VAL A 730 20.78 -5.43 25.21
CA VAL A 730 20.19 -4.30 24.48
C VAL A 730 19.06 -4.77 23.53
N ASP A 731 19.20 -5.93 22.88
CA ASP A 731 18.13 -6.53 22.06
C ASP A 731 16.87 -6.84 22.87
N LYS A 732 17.00 -7.05 24.18
CA LYS A 732 15.90 -7.32 25.12
C LYS A 732 15.08 -6.06 25.48
N ILE A 733 15.51 -4.86 25.08
CA ILE A 733 14.86 -3.61 25.49
C ILE A 733 13.49 -3.47 24.75
N PRO A 734 12.32 -3.44 25.45
CA PRO A 734 11.05 -3.84 24.81
C PRO A 734 10.42 -2.88 23.78
N THR A 735 10.95 -1.67 23.58
CA THR A 735 10.25 -0.59 22.83
C THR A 735 11.18 0.25 21.94
N CYS A 736 12.23 -0.33 21.36
CA CYS A 736 13.18 0.42 20.52
C CYS A 736 13.84 -0.39 19.40
N GLY A 737 13.17 -1.41 18.84
CA GLY A 737 13.64 -2.09 17.61
C GLY A 737 15.06 -2.69 17.69
N GLY A 738 15.52 -3.06 18.89
CA GLY A 738 16.90 -3.48 19.14
C GLY A 738 17.89 -2.31 19.14
N ILE A 739 19.15 -2.58 18.78
CA ILE A 739 20.24 -1.59 18.89
C ILE A 739 20.15 -0.50 17.78
N ALA A 740 19.30 -0.67 16.76
CA ALA A 740 19.23 0.23 15.61
C ALA A 740 18.33 1.47 15.83
N ALA A 741 17.15 1.34 16.45
CA ALA A 741 16.22 2.47 16.65
C ALA A 741 16.51 3.28 17.94
N VAL A 742 17.79 3.37 18.32
CA VAL A 742 18.29 4.12 19.48
C VAL A 742 18.34 5.64 19.22
N VAL A 743 18.01 6.09 18.00
CA VAL A 743 18.20 7.48 17.55
C VAL A 743 17.01 7.98 16.73
N SER A 744 15.99 8.51 17.41
CA SER A 744 15.07 9.49 16.83
C SER A 744 14.80 10.60 17.85
N LYS A 745 14.45 11.80 17.37
CA LYS A 745 14.33 13.02 18.20
C LYS A 745 13.21 12.84 19.24
N GLY A 746 13.46 13.22 20.51
CA GLY A 746 12.41 13.38 21.52
C GLY A 746 12.45 12.38 22.69
N ARG A 747 11.28 11.87 23.11
CA ARG A 747 11.12 11.08 24.36
C ARG A 747 11.87 9.75 24.35
N LEU A 748 12.08 9.14 23.19
CA LEU A 748 12.70 7.82 23.04
C LEU A 748 14.18 7.82 23.48
N ALA A 749 14.97 8.81 23.06
CA ALA A 749 16.38 8.93 23.42
C ALA A 749 16.62 9.04 24.95
N ARG A 750 15.67 9.65 25.69
CA ARG A 750 15.74 9.71 27.16
C ARG A 750 15.48 8.33 27.80
N LYS A 751 14.50 7.58 27.28
CA LYS A 751 14.18 6.23 27.76
C LYS A 751 15.35 5.26 27.54
N SER A 752 16.07 5.37 26.42
CA SER A 752 17.27 4.56 26.17
C SER A 752 18.43 4.91 27.10
N LEU A 753 18.59 6.17 27.53
CA LEU A 753 19.60 6.53 28.54
C LEU A 753 19.30 5.88 29.89
N ASP A 754 18.05 5.98 30.39
CA ASP A 754 17.63 5.36 31.65
C ASP A 754 17.82 3.82 31.64
N GLN A 755 17.66 3.19 30.47
CA GLN A 755 17.82 1.74 30.29
C GLN A 755 19.31 1.33 30.17
N LEU A 756 20.14 2.12 29.48
CA LEU A 756 21.59 1.93 29.47
C LEU A 756 22.20 2.14 30.86
N ASP A 757 21.66 3.06 31.65
CA ASP A 757 22.04 3.27 33.05
C ASP A 757 21.74 2.04 33.92
N ALA A 758 20.61 1.36 33.70
CA ALA A 758 20.31 0.09 34.36
C ALA A 758 21.31 -1.01 33.99
N VAL A 759 21.65 -1.16 32.69
CA VAL A 759 22.67 -2.12 32.23
C VAL A 759 24.04 -1.81 32.84
N ILE A 760 24.46 -0.54 32.83
CA ILE A 760 25.74 -0.09 33.42
C ILE A 760 25.76 -0.29 34.95
N GLY A 761 24.64 -0.08 35.63
CA GLY A 761 24.50 -0.33 37.07
C GLY A 761 24.65 -1.81 37.44
N THR A 762 24.20 -2.71 36.58
CA THR A 762 24.34 -4.17 36.75
C THR A 762 25.67 -4.74 36.24
N HIS A 763 26.25 -4.16 35.19
CA HIS A 763 27.44 -4.65 34.49
C HIS A 763 28.45 -3.50 34.21
N PRO A 764 29.08 -2.93 35.26
CA PRO A 764 29.91 -1.71 35.18
C PRO A 764 31.28 -1.90 34.50
N ASP A 765 31.56 -3.09 33.98
CA ASP A 765 32.75 -3.47 33.23
C ASP A 765 32.50 -3.71 31.73
N LEU A 766 31.23 -3.66 31.27
CA LEU A 766 30.88 -3.76 29.85
C LEU A 766 31.07 -2.42 29.13
N TRP A 767 32.26 -2.25 28.51
CA TRP A 767 32.61 -1.06 27.72
C TRP A 767 31.58 -0.71 26.63
N VAL A 768 30.91 -1.72 26.08
CA VAL A 768 29.90 -1.59 25.02
C VAL A 768 28.72 -0.70 25.46
N ALA A 769 28.22 -0.89 26.68
CA ALA A 769 27.11 -0.09 27.20
C ALA A 769 27.52 1.39 27.36
N TYR A 770 28.74 1.64 27.85
CA TYR A 770 29.31 3.00 27.91
C TYR A 770 29.51 3.60 26.51
N TYR A 771 29.94 2.82 25.51
CA TYR A 771 30.05 3.29 24.12
C TYR A 771 28.68 3.72 23.56
N CYS A 772 27.64 2.90 23.71
CA CYS A 772 26.29 3.24 23.24
C CYS A 772 25.74 4.49 23.92
N ARG A 773 25.95 4.64 25.25
CA ARG A 773 25.53 5.84 26.00
C ARG A 773 26.32 7.09 25.58
N ALA A 774 27.64 6.97 25.38
CA ALA A 774 28.50 8.06 24.93
C ALA A 774 28.15 8.56 23.52
N MET A 775 27.83 7.64 22.58
CA MET A 775 27.35 7.99 21.25
C MET A 775 26.02 8.77 21.30
N ASN A 776 25.10 8.35 22.19
CA ASN A 776 23.83 9.06 22.43
C ASN A 776 24.08 10.51 22.90
N HIS A 777 24.97 10.70 23.89
CA HIS A 777 25.36 12.03 24.38
C HIS A 777 26.07 12.89 23.33
N LEU A 778 26.86 12.30 22.42
CA LEU A 778 27.68 13.02 21.45
C LEU A 778 26.89 13.62 20.28
N HIS A 779 25.79 12.99 19.87
CA HIS A 779 25.03 13.38 18.67
C HIS A 779 23.87 14.36 18.94
N TRP A 780 23.49 14.61 20.19
CA TRP A 780 22.45 15.59 20.53
C TRP A 780 22.86 17.03 20.12
N PRO A 781 21.97 17.87 19.55
CA PRO A 781 22.30 19.24 19.14
C PRO A 781 22.88 20.13 20.24
N ARG A 782 23.75 21.07 19.83
CA ARG A 782 24.55 22.00 20.67
C ARG A 782 23.81 22.66 21.85
N ALA A 783 22.49 22.85 21.75
CA ALA A 783 21.68 23.57 22.72
C ALA A 783 21.72 22.98 24.15
N LEU A 784 22.01 21.69 24.32
CA LEU A 784 21.88 20.98 25.60
C LEU A 784 23.19 20.58 26.30
N ARG A 785 24.37 20.84 25.70
CA ARG A 785 25.71 20.66 26.31
C ARG A 785 26.03 19.27 26.93
N HIS A 786 25.57 18.16 26.34
CA HIS A 786 25.90 16.80 26.83
C HIS A 786 27.31 16.28 26.47
N SER A 787 28.18 17.10 25.90
CA SER A 787 29.53 16.67 25.50
C SER A 787 30.42 16.26 26.68
N ASP A 788 30.20 16.82 27.88
CA ASP A 788 30.88 16.39 29.11
C ASP A 788 30.54 14.94 29.49
N ASP A 789 29.26 14.55 29.34
CA ASP A 789 28.79 13.17 29.57
C ASP A 789 29.38 12.21 28.53
N ALA A 790 29.45 12.62 27.27
CA ALA A 790 30.12 11.87 26.20
C ALA A 790 31.61 11.66 26.50
N VAL A 791 32.34 12.71 26.91
CA VAL A 791 33.76 12.63 27.29
C VAL A 791 33.96 11.65 28.45
N ARG A 792 33.13 11.74 29.50
CA ARG A 792 33.16 10.83 30.65
C ARG A 792 33.01 9.36 30.21
N ASP A 793 32.01 9.09 29.37
CA ASP A 793 31.63 7.73 29.01
C ASP A 793 32.55 7.11 27.95
N PHE A 794 33.03 7.87 26.96
CA PHE A 794 34.10 7.40 26.07
C PHE A 794 35.42 7.17 26.82
N THR A 795 35.76 8.01 27.80
CA THR A 795 36.96 7.79 28.64
C THR A 795 36.84 6.50 29.43
N ARG A 796 35.65 6.20 29.99
CA ARG A 796 35.39 4.94 30.69
C ARG A 796 35.40 3.73 29.75
N CYS A 797 34.79 3.85 28.57
CA CYS A 797 34.84 2.86 27.51
C CYS A 797 36.29 2.49 27.12
N ILE A 798 37.12 3.49 26.82
CA ILE A 798 38.54 3.28 26.46
C ILE A 798 39.31 2.61 27.60
N ALA A 799 39.12 3.05 28.85
CA ALA A 799 39.79 2.44 30.00
C ALA A 799 39.41 0.94 30.17
N LEU A 800 38.15 0.58 29.91
CA LEU A 800 37.67 -0.81 29.94
C LEU A 800 38.14 -1.64 28.72
N GLN A 801 38.32 -1.00 27.56
CA GLN A 801 38.95 -1.61 26.38
C GLN A 801 40.44 -1.92 26.63
N GLU A 802 41.20 -0.97 27.18
CA GLU A 802 42.62 -1.14 27.49
C GLU A 802 42.86 -2.20 28.59
N GLN A 803 41.93 -2.35 29.54
CA GLN A 803 41.97 -3.38 30.57
C GLN A 803 41.88 -4.82 30.02
N GLN A 804 41.34 -5.02 28.81
CA GLN A 804 41.27 -6.35 28.17
C GLN A 804 42.64 -6.82 27.65
N ARG A 805 43.66 -5.94 27.56
CA ARG A 805 45.05 -6.26 27.18
C ARG A 805 45.21 -7.03 25.86
N LEU A 806 44.25 -6.88 24.94
CA LEU A 806 44.31 -7.46 23.60
C LEU A 806 45.46 -6.82 22.81
N ASN A 807 46.35 -7.64 22.26
CA ASN A 807 47.52 -7.18 21.50
C ASN A 807 47.70 -8.00 20.20
N PRO A 808 47.58 -7.39 19.01
CA PRO A 808 47.14 -6.01 18.78
C PRO A 808 45.69 -5.76 19.27
N PRO A 809 45.33 -4.53 19.63
CA PRO A 809 43.94 -4.20 19.94
C PRO A 809 43.05 -4.40 18.70
N PRO A 810 41.78 -4.84 18.84
CA PRO A 810 40.86 -4.95 17.72
C PRO A 810 40.68 -3.61 17.00
N ALA A 811 40.68 -3.63 15.66
CA ALA A 811 40.63 -2.41 14.85
C ALA A 811 39.48 -1.46 15.24
N TYR A 812 38.30 -2.02 15.54
CA TYR A 812 37.11 -1.24 15.91
C TYR A 812 37.23 -0.47 17.23
N PHE A 813 38.21 -0.75 18.11
CA PHE A 813 38.46 0.06 19.32
C PHE A 813 38.74 1.53 18.97
N VAL A 814 39.27 1.81 17.77
CA VAL A 814 39.51 3.17 17.24
C VAL A 814 38.27 4.07 17.32
N ARG A 815 37.06 3.51 17.22
CA ARG A 815 35.79 4.25 17.24
C ARG A 815 35.55 4.99 18.56
N ALA A 816 35.96 4.41 19.69
CA ALA A 816 35.84 5.07 20.98
C ALA A 816 36.78 6.28 21.11
N TYR A 817 37.97 6.21 20.52
CA TYR A 817 38.92 7.32 20.52
C TYR A 817 38.52 8.45 19.55
N LEU A 818 37.95 8.09 18.39
CA LEU A 818 37.33 9.03 17.46
C LEU A 818 36.21 9.80 18.18
N GLY A 819 35.26 9.09 18.81
CA GLY A 819 34.18 9.68 19.60
C GLY A 819 34.67 10.58 20.75
N LEU A 820 35.70 10.16 21.50
CA LEU A 820 36.29 10.98 22.57
C LEU A 820 36.89 12.30 22.04
N GLY A 821 37.63 12.25 20.92
CA GLY A 821 38.21 13.45 20.34
C GLY A 821 37.15 14.35 19.69
N ASP A 822 36.13 13.77 19.05
CA ASP A 822 34.99 14.49 18.49
C ASP A 822 34.20 15.22 19.61
N ALA A 823 34.05 14.59 20.78
CA ALA A 823 33.45 15.22 21.96
C ALA A 823 34.27 16.42 22.45
N TYR A 824 35.60 16.29 22.58
CA TYR A 824 36.49 17.41 22.91
C TYR A 824 36.45 18.52 21.86
N ALA A 825 36.38 18.20 20.57
CA ALA A 825 36.26 19.20 19.51
C ALA A 825 34.93 19.97 19.59
N LYS A 826 33.79 19.30 19.83
CA LYS A 826 32.49 19.98 20.08
C LYS A 826 32.52 20.88 21.33
N MET A 827 33.34 20.55 22.34
CA MET A 827 33.62 21.40 23.51
C MET A 827 34.63 22.53 23.24
N LYS A 828 35.19 22.61 22.03
CA LYS A 828 36.28 23.53 21.64
C LYS A 828 37.59 23.32 22.39
N GLU A 829 37.82 22.10 22.89
CA GLU A 829 39.06 21.68 23.56
C GLU A 829 40.01 20.98 22.57
N TYR A 830 40.34 21.65 21.46
CA TYR A 830 41.00 21.05 20.29
C TYR A 830 42.36 20.40 20.59
N ASP A 831 43.14 20.95 21.53
CA ASP A 831 44.37 20.31 22.02
C ASP A 831 44.12 18.91 22.61
N LYS A 832 43.02 18.72 23.35
CA LYS A 832 42.64 17.42 23.91
C LYS A 832 42.09 16.49 22.82
N ALA A 833 41.34 17.02 21.86
CA ALA A 833 40.87 16.28 20.69
C ALA A 833 42.05 15.72 19.88
N ARG A 834 42.97 16.58 19.45
CA ARG A 834 44.19 16.21 18.72
C ARG A 834 45.09 15.27 19.53
N LYS A 835 45.17 15.42 20.85
CA LYS A 835 45.88 14.46 21.74
C LYS A 835 45.20 13.09 21.80
N SER A 836 43.87 13.02 21.84
CA SER A 836 43.10 11.77 21.77
C SER A 836 43.35 11.04 20.45
N TRP A 837 43.22 11.74 19.32
CA TRP A 837 43.43 11.13 18.00
C TRP A 837 44.89 10.73 17.74
N ARG A 838 45.89 11.50 18.21
CA ARG A 838 47.31 11.09 18.15
C ARG A 838 47.60 9.83 18.98
N ARG A 839 46.99 9.70 20.17
CA ARG A 839 47.07 8.47 20.99
C ARG A 839 46.49 7.27 20.23
N ALA A 840 45.35 7.47 19.58
CA ALA A 840 44.72 6.44 18.76
C ALA A 840 45.55 6.07 17.52
N LEU A 841 46.13 7.05 16.83
CA LEU A 841 46.95 6.82 15.62
C LEU A 841 48.23 6.03 15.94
N ALA A 842 48.77 6.16 17.16
CA ALA A 842 49.87 5.34 17.63
C ALA A 842 49.48 3.86 17.88
N LEU A 843 48.20 3.58 18.14
CA LEU A 843 47.64 2.22 18.30
C LEU A 843 47.11 1.65 16.98
N PHE A 844 46.62 2.52 16.09
CA PHE A 844 46.04 2.20 14.77
C PHE A 844 46.73 3.03 13.68
N PRO A 845 47.97 2.69 13.28
CA PRO A 845 48.73 3.46 12.30
C PRO A 845 47.99 3.58 10.96
N ASN A 846 48.09 4.76 10.33
CA ASN A 846 47.51 5.09 9.03
C ASN A 846 45.96 5.05 8.96
N HIS A 847 45.24 5.01 10.08
CA HIS A 847 43.77 4.99 10.05
C HIS A 847 43.21 6.29 9.43
N PRO A 848 42.41 6.22 8.34
CA PRO A 848 42.10 7.39 7.50
C PRO A 848 41.36 8.48 8.26
N GLU A 849 40.37 8.13 9.08
CA GLU A 849 39.60 9.08 9.88
C GLU A 849 40.39 9.78 10.99
N LEU A 850 41.52 9.21 11.42
CA LEU A 850 42.42 9.85 12.39
C LEU A 850 43.42 10.78 11.70
N VAL A 851 43.96 10.34 10.56
CA VAL A 851 44.83 11.16 9.70
C VAL A 851 44.06 12.41 9.24
N ARG A 852 42.87 12.24 8.65
CA ARG A 852 42.02 13.35 8.18
C ARG A 852 41.70 14.39 9.26
N ARG A 853 41.45 13.96 10.51
CA ARG A 853 41.21 14.87 11.65
C ARG A 853 42.48 15.60 12.13
N LEU A 854 43.64 15.00 11.94
CA LEU A 854 44.92 15.56 12.37
C LEU A 854 45.56 16.47 11.31
N ASP A 855 45.20 16.29 10.03
CA ASP A 855 45.64 17.12 8.90
C ASP A 855 44.87 18.44 8.78
N ILE A 856 43.69 18.58 9.41
CA ILE A 856 42.94 19.85 9.44
C ILE A 856 43.52 20.75 10.53
N ASP A 857 44.41 21.68 10.16
CA ASP A 857 45.07 22.59 11.10
C ASP A 857 44.15 23.68 11.68
N ASP A 858 43.14 24.15 10.93
CA ASP A 858 42.20 25.17 11.43
C ASP A 858 41.14 24.55 12.36
N ASP A 859 40.96 25.16 13.53
CA ASP A 859 40.07 24.62 14.56
C ASP A 859 38.57 24.84 14.26
N ALA A 860 38.20 25.82 13.41
CA ALA A 860 36.82 26.00 12.98
C ALA A 860 36.45 25.05 11.84
N GLU A 861 37.36 24.82 10.90
CA GLU A 861 37.25 23.78 9.87
C GLU A 861 37.20 22.38 10.51
N LEU A 862 38.04 22.11 11.51
CA LEU A 862 38.02 20.86 12.27
C LEU A 862 36.68 20.66 12.99
N LEU A 863 36.13 21.71 13.61
CA LEU A 863 34.82 21.63 14.26
C LEU A 863 33.70 21.40 13.25
N ALA A 864 33.71 22.08 12.10
CA ALA A 864 32.74 21.86 11.02
C ALA A 864 32.83 20.43 10.47
N PHE A 865 34.05 19.89 10.31
CA PHE A 865 34.27 18.50 9.95
C PHE A 865 33.71 17.53 11.02
N VAL A 866 34.05 17.72 12.29
CA VAL A 866 33.51 16.90 13.39
C VAL A 866 31.98 16.97 13.48
N GLU A 867 31.39 18.13 13.20
CA GLU A 867 29.94 18.29 13.21
C GLU A 867 29.27 17.63 12.00
N SER A 868 29.88 17.64 10.81
CA SER A 868 29.37 16.87 9.66
C SER A 868 29.43 15.36 9.91
N GLN A 869 30.53 14.85 10.49
CA GLN A 869 30.67 13.44 10.88
C GLN A 869 29.75 13.02 12.05
N ARG A 870 29.04 13.98 12.65
CA ARG A 870 28.16 13.79 13.81
C ARG A 870 26.81 14.50 13.62
N SER A 871 26.35 14.65 12.37
CA SER A 871 24.97 15.08 12.08
C SER A 871 23.98 14.06 12.64
N LEU A 872 22.75 14.51 12.91
CA LEU A 872 21.61 13.64 13.21
C LEU A 872 20.93 13.10 11.94
N GLU A 873 21.33 13.59 10.76
CA GLU A 873 20.85 13.12 9.45
C GLU A 873 21.69 11.95 8.90
N GLN A 874 22.76 11.55 9.60
CA GLN A 874 23.54 10.36 9.23
C GLN A 874 23.26 9.19 10.17
N PRO A 875 23.10 7.95 9.66
CA PRO A 875 22.89 6.77 10.49
C PRO A 875 24.00 6.59 11.53
N ILE A 876 23.64 6.72 12.80
CA ILE A 876 24.58 6.49 13.90
C ILE A 876 24.71 4.97 14.09
N ASP A 877 25.92 4.44 13.89
CA ASP A 877 26.25 3.03 14.16
C ASP A 877 26.35 2.74 15.68
N THR A 878 25.23 2.98 16.37
CA THR A 878 24.90 2.46 17.69
C THR A 878 24.71 0.96 17.65
N SER A 879 24.27 0.42 16.50
CA SER A 879 24.00 -1.00 16.22
C SER A 879 25.16 -1.97 16.47
N LEU A 880 26.37 -1.43 16.66
CA LEU A 880 27.63 -2.17 16.80
C LEU A 880 27.94 -3.03 15.56
N SER A 881 27.41 -2.69 14.40
CA SER A 881 27.59 -3.47 13.15
C SER A 881 29.05 -3.61 12.73
N PHE A 882 29.91 -2.70 13.21
CA PHE A 882 31.36 -2.79 13.09
C PHE A 882 32.01 -4.01 13.76
N LEU A 883 31.33 -4.67 14.71
CA LEU A 883 31.82 -5.90 15.37
C LEU A 883 31.72 -7.13 14.45
N ASP A 884 30.78 -7.13 13.50
CA ASP A 884 30.58 -8.25 12.56
C ASP A 884 31.66 -8.27 11.45
N ARG A 885 32.58 -7.28 11.39
CA ARG A 885 33.68 -7.19 10.39
C ARG A 885 34.86 -8.12 10.74
N PRO A 886 35.41 -8.89 9.78
CA PRO A 886 36.54 -9.79 10.04
C PRO A 886 37.82 -9.08 10.52
N THR A 887 38.43 -9.59 11.59
CA THR A 887 39.72 -9.10 12.10
C THR A 887 40.85 -9.36 11.10
N GLY A 888 41.27 -8.33 10.37
CA GLY A 888 42.37 -8.41 9.39
C GLY A 888 42.13 -7.61 8.11
N ALA A 889 40.87 -7.24 7.81
CA ALA A 889 40.61 -6.18 6.86
C ALA A 889 41.06 -4.85 7.48
N ALA A 890 41.97 -4.13 6.82
CA ALA A 890 42.09 -2.70 7.05
C ALA A 890 40.76 -2.05 6.66
N ASP A 891 40.31 -1.04 7.42
CA ASP A 891 39.25 -0.14 6.95
C ASP A 891 39.79 0.65 5.74
N ALA A 892 39.66 0.04 4.56
CA ALA A 892 39.28 0.80 3.37
C ALA A 892 38.02 1.60 3.73
N GLY A 893 37.86 2.77 3.11
CA GLY A 893 36.83 3.75 3.48
C GLY A 893 35.38 3.25 3.33
N PRO A 894 34.39 4.14 3.41
CA PRO A 894 32.98 3.77 3.35
C PRO A 894 32.59 3.21 1.96
N SER A 895 32.91 1.95 1.71
CA SER A 895 32.65 1.23 0.45
C SER A 895 32.73 -0.30 0.67
N SER A 896 31.72 -0.86 1.33
CA SER A 896 31.19 -2.22 1.08
C SER A 896 30.02 -2.55 2.02
N ARG A 897 28.81 -2.24 1.55
CA ARG A 897 27.70 -3.19 1.55
C ARG A 897 27.27 -3.32 0.10
#